data_AF-A0AAD6XXW1-F1
#
_entry.id   AF-A0AAD6XXW1-F1
#
_cell.length_a   1.000
_cell.length_b   1.000
_cell.length_c   1.000
_cell.angle_alpha   90.00
_cell.angle_beta   90.00
_cell.angle_gamma   90.00
#
_symmetry.space_group_name_H-M   'P 1'
#
loop_
_entity.id
_entity.type
_entity.pdbx_description
1 polymer ?
#
loop_
_entity_poly.entity_id
_entity_poly.type
_entity_poly.pdbx_seq_one_letter_code
_entity_poly.pdbx_strand_id
1 'polypeptide(L)'
;DHSDKAGRLQGLAVSFSDRYQRLGNLQDLEAALQYDQEALKLTPEDHSDKAGRLESLAVSFTDRYRRLGNLQDLEAALQYFQEAVKLTPEDHSDKAGRLENLGISFANRYQNLGNLQDHEAALQYFQEAVKLTPEDHSDTAGRLESLAISFTDRYRRLGNLQDLEAALQYKQEAVKLTPEDHSDKARRLESLAVSFTDRYRRLGNLQDLEAALQYFQEAVKLTPEDHSDKVGRLENLGISFANRYQNLGNLQDHEAALQYFQEAVKLTPEDHSDTAGRLESLAISFTDRYRRLGNLQDLEAALQYKQEAVKLTPEDHSDKARRLQNLAVSFGDRYQRLGNLQDLEAALQYSREAVKLTPEEHSDKAGRLQSLAVSFTDRYKRLGNFQDVEAALQYKQEAVKLTPENHSDKAGRLQSLALSFRDRYRSLGHLQDLEAALQYKKEAVKLTPEDHSDKAGRLQSLALLWIGHSVSVRRNLLHRLDISKATSTAIKMCINISPLTSTVEILEQGLATTFQQMLQLKTAVDGLPDEQAQKFKELSMKLYTEGSDDSMSIVNQRNDLIEEIRKQPSSQFFLLPKSYSALCQAAQQGPVVILNSHKESCDGIIILNPASDPVHVAFSNVTLDLLHSHSVVLKGLCGHQVRGQSASTRLFGYKKGLLSSKEKFANMLDWLWTHIVELVYKTLKSVSENICSFLVSPIVHLAWHLWWQAMVASYWGIYRTPSACMPT
;
A
#
# COMPACT_ATOMS: atom_id res chain seq x y z
N ASP A 1 -52.99 -18.71 -46.15
CA ASP A 1 -52.39 -19.35 -44.96
C ASP A 1 -51.68 -18.37 -44.07
N HIS A 2 -52.02 -18.37 -42.79
CA HIS A 2 -51.38 -17.53 -41.77
C HIS A 2 -49.93 -17.95 -41.47
N SER A 3 -49.59 -19.23 -41.67
CA SER A 3 -48.23 -19.77 -41.47
C SER A 3 -47.21 -19.21 -42.47
N ASP A 4 -47.56 -19.14 -43.76
CA ASP A 4 -46.71 -18.57 -44.82
C ASP A 4 -46.50 -17.06 -44.61
N LYS A 5 -47.54 -16.33 -44.14
CA LYS A 5 -47.40 -14.91 -43.77
C LYS A 5 -46.42 -14.72 -42.61
N ALA A 6 -46.54 -15.52 -41.55
CA ALA A 6 -45.69 -15.40 -40.38
C ALA A 6 -44.21 -15.75 -40.69
N GLY A 7 -43.96 -16.76 -41.54
CA GLY A 7 -42.62 -17.08 -42.03
C GLY A 7 -42.00 -15.96 -42.87
N ARG A 8 -42.78 -15.30 -43.75
CA ARG A 8 -42.30 -14.15 -44.53
C ARG A 8 -41.98 -12.93 -43.66
N LEU A 9 -42.80 -12.68 -42.64
CA LEU A 9 -42.54 -11.61 -41.67
C LEU A 9 -41.27 -11.90 -40.87
N GLN A 10 -41.04 -13.16 -40.49
CA GLN A 10 -39.79 -13.57 -39.84
C GLN A 10 -38.56 -13.33 -40.73
N GLY A 11 -38.65 -13.70 -42.02
CA GLY A 11 -37.56 -13.45 -42.97
C GLY A 11 -37.27 -11.96 -43.18
N LEU A 12 -38.31 -11.11 -43.16
CA LEU A 12 -38.15 -9.66 -43.17
C LEU A 12 -37.45 -9.16 -41.91
N ALA A 13 -37.87 -9.64 -40.74
CA ALA A 13 -37.26 -9.26 -39.46
C ALA A 13 -35.76 -9.57 -39.43
N VAL A 14 -35.37 -10.79 -39.81
CA VAL A 14 -33.95 -11.20 -39.91
C VAL A 14 -33.18 -10.31 -40.89
N SER A 15 -33.76 -10.02 -42.06
CA SER A 15 -33.10 -9.16 -43.07
C SER A 15 -32.87 -7.73 -42.57
N PHE A 16 -33.82 -7.17 -41.82
CA PHE A 16 -33.66 -5.86 -41.20
C PHE A 16 -32.65 -5.89 -40.05
N SER A 17 -32.61 -6.97 -39.27
CA SER A 17 -31.61 -7.18 -38.22
C SER A 17 -30.19 -7.27 -38.80
N ASP A 18 -29.98 -8.06 -39.87
CA ASP A 18 -28.69 -8.14 -40.58
C ASP A 18 -28.26 -6.78 -41.13
N ARG A 19 -29.20 -6.01 -41.67
CA ARG A 19 -28.94 -4.65 -42.16
C ARG A 19 -28.56 -3.70 -41.02
N TYR A 20 -29.25 -3.81 -39.88
CA TYR A 20 -28.89 -3.08 -38.67
C TYR A 20 -27.49 -3.44 -38.19
N GLN A 21 -27.12 -4.72 -38.11
CA GLN A 21 -25.79 -5.15 -37.68
C GLN A 21 -24.67 -4.57 -38.58
N ARG A 22 -24.94 -4.40 -39.88
CA ARG A 22 -23.98 -3.83 -40.83
C ARG A 22 -23.93 -2.31 -40.83
N LEU A 23 -25.06 -1.63 -40.68
CA LEU A 23 -25.19 -0.19 -40.91
C LEU A 23 -25.45 0.64 -39.64
N GLY A 24 -25.83 0.00 -38.53
CA GLY A 24 -26.13 0.65 -37.25
C GLY A 24 -27.38 1.53 -37.24
N ASN A 25 -28.26 1.44 -38.25
CA ASN A 25 -29.45 2.28 -38.37
C ASN A 25 -30.58 1.85 -37.42
N LEU A 26 -30.93 2.68 -36.45
CA LEU A 26 -31.96 2.37 -35.45
C LEU A 26 -33.34 2.06 -36.06
N GLN A 27 -33.69 2.67 -37.20
CA GLN A 27 -34.96 2.40 -37.88
C GLN A 27 -35.06 0.96 -38.38
N ASP A 28 -33.92 0.35 -38.73
CA ASP A 28 -33.88 -1.04 -39.20
C ASP A 28 -34.16 -1.99 -38.03
N LEU A 29 -33.62 -1.66 -36.85
CA LEU A 29 -33.88 -2.41 -35.63
C LEU A 29 -35.33 -2.29 -35.15
N GLU A 30 -35.91 -1.08 -35.24
CA GLU A 30 -37.33 -0.88 -34.93
C GLU A 30 -38.24 -1.66 -35.89
N ALA A 31 -37.89 -1.69 -37.19
CA ALA A 31 -38.61 -2.49 -38.17
C ALA A 31 -38.47 -3.99 -37.90
N ALA A 32 -37.27 -4.48 -37.55
CA ALA A 32 -37.04 -5.88 -37.18
C ALA A 32 -37.93 -6.29 -36.00
N LEU A 33 -37.94 -5.49 -34.93
CA LEU A 33 -38.78 -5.71 -33.75
C LEU A 33 -40.28 -5.73 -34.09
N GLN A 34 -40.74 -4.83 -34.94
CA GLN A 34 -42.14 -4.81 -35.36
C GLN A 34 -42.51 -6.10 -36.12
N TYR A 35 -41.68 -6.52 -37.08
CA TYR A 35 -41.94 -7.73 -37.87
C TYR A 35 -41.83 -9.00 -37.05
N ASP A 36 -40.86 -9.12 -36.14
CA ASP A 36 -40.74 -10.23 -35.20
C ASP A 36 -41.99 -10.34 -34.30
N GLN A 37 -42.49 -9.22 -33.78
CA GLN A 37 -43.72 -9.20 -32.96
C GLN A 37 -44.97 -9.60 -33.75
N GLU A 38 -45.11 -9.13 -35.00
CA GLU A 38 -46.22 -9.51 -35.87
C GLU A 38 -46.14 -10.99 -36.28
N ALA A 39 -44.94 -11.49 -36.58
CA ALA A 39 -44.70 -12.90 -36.87
C ALA A 39 -45.09 -13.77 -35.66
N LEU A 40 -44.65 -13.40 -34.46
CA LEU A 40 -44.95 -14.13 -33.23
C LEU A 40 -46.46 -14.16 -32.93
N LYS A 41 -47.17 -13.03 -33.07
CA LYS A 41 -48.64 -12.95 -32.89
C LYS A 41 -49.43 -13.88 -33.82
N LEU A 42 -48.90 -14.13 -35.02
CA LEU A 42 -49.52 -15.01 -36.01
C LEU A 42 -49.11 -16.48 -35.86
N THR A 43 -48.24 -16.80 -34.89
CA THR A 43 -47.72 -18.14 -34.63
C THR A 43 -48.60 -18.84 -33.59
N PRO A 44 -49.20 -20.01 -33.90
CA PRO A 44 -49.88 -20.83 -32.90
C PRO A 44 -48.93 -21.30 -31.79
N GLU A 45 -49.46 -21.54 -30.60
CA GLU A 45 -48.71 -21.98 -29.42
C GLU A 45 -47.92 -23.28 -29.66
N ASP A 46 -48.51 -24.26 -30.37
CA ASP A 46 -47.92 -25.57 -30.63
C ASP A 46 -47.05 -25.61 -31.90
N HIS A 47 -46.73 -24.47 -32.51
CA HIS A 47 -45.98 -24.42 -33.76
C HIS A 47 -44.47 -24.64 -33.52
N SER A 48 -43.84 -25.51 -34.31
CA SER A 48 -42.40 -25.85 -34.21
C SER A 48 -41.49 -24.63 -34.20
N ASP A 49 -41.77 -23.66 -35.08
CA ASP A 49 -40.93 -22.47 -35.25
C ASP A 49 -41.12 -21.42 -34.15
N LYS A 50 -42.07 -21.60 -33.21
CA LYS A 50 -42.34 -20.59 -32.17
C LYS A 50 -41.09 -20.28 -31.35
N ALA A 51 -40.30 -21.30 -30.99
CA ALA A 51 -39.05 -21.12 -30.26
C ALA A 51 -38.03 -20.26 -31.04
N GLY A 52 -37.90 -20.46 -32.36
CA GLY A 52 -37.00 -19.65 -33.21
C GLY A 52 -37.46 -18.21 -33.39
N ARG A 53 -38.79 -17.96 -33.45
CA ARG A 53 -39.35 -16.60 -33.54
C ARG A 53 -39.19 -15.82 -32.22
N LEU A 54 -39.37 -16.51 -31.09
CA LEU A 54 -39.08 -15.95 -29.75
C LEU A 54 -37.60 -15.59 -29.62
N GLU A 55 -36.70 -16.45 -30.09
CA GLU A 55 -35.27 -16.19 -30.10
C GLU A 55 -34.90 -14.97 -30.95
N SER A 56 -35.41 -14.87 -32.19
CA SER A 56 -35.16 -13.71 -33.06
C SER A 56 -35.64 -12.41 -32.41
N LEU A 57 -36.85 -12.41 -31.85
CA LEU A 57 -37.39 -11.25 -31.14
C LEU A 57 -36.50 -10.87 -29.95
N ALA A 58 -36.02 -11.85 -29.19
CA ALA A 58 -35.14 -11.63 -28.05
C ALA A 58 -33.77 -11.05 -28.44
N VAL A 59 -33.19 -11.51 -29.57
CA VAL A 59 -31.96 -10.92 -30.14
C VAL A 59 -32.19 -9.46 -30.52
N SER A 60 -33.29 -9.15 -31.23
CA SER A 60 -33.64 -7.77 -31.59
C SER A 60 -33.80 -6.86 -30.36
N PHE A 61 -34.39 -7.36 -29.26
CA PHE A 61 -34.46 -6.60 -28.00
C PHE A 61 -33.08 -6.42 -27.34
N THR A 62 -32.21 -7.44 -27.40
CA THR A 62 -30.84 -7.36 -26.88
C THR A 62 -30.02 -6.32 -27.64
N ASP A 63 -30.17 -6.27 -28.97
CA ASP A 63 -29.49 -5.30 -29.82
C ASP A 63 -30.00 -3.88 -29.57
N ARG A 64 -31.30 -3.70 -29.28
CA ARG A 64 -31.86 -2.40 -28.90
C ARG A 64 -31.36 -1.96 -27.53
N TYR A 65 -31.29 -2.91 -26.60
CA TYR A 65 -30.68 -2.69 -25.29
C TYR A 65 -29.22 -2.24 -25.42
N ARG A 66 -28.39 -2.92 -26.23
CA ARG A 66 -26.98 -2.53 -26.46
C ARG A 66 -26.84 -1.12 -27.02
N ARG A 67 -27.79 -0.68 -27.84
CA ARG A 67 -27.76 0.64 -28.49
C ARG A 67 -28.28 1.77 -27.60
N LEU A 68 -29.31 1.53 -26.80
CA LEU A 68 -30.05 2.56 -26.06
C LEU A 68 -29.86 2.49 -24.54
N GLY A 69 -29.35 1.37 -24.01
CA GLY A 69 -29.15 1.13 -22.58
C GLY A 69 -30.44 0.91 -21.78
N ASN A 70 -31.58 0.68 -22.43
CA ASN A 70 -32.87 0.54 -21.74
C ASN A 70 -33.04 -0.83 -21.07
N LEU A 71 -32.98 -0.88 -19.74
CA LEU A 71 -33.11 -2.12 -18.96
C LEU A 71 -34.40 -2.91 -19.23
N GLN A 72 -35.51 -2.25 -19.62
CA GLN A 72 -36.75 -2.95 -19.96
C GLN A 72 -36.60 -3.84 -21.20
N ASP A 73 -35.75 -3.45 -22.15
CA ASP A 73 -35.48 -4.24 -23.35
C ASP A 73 -34.68 -5.50 -23.00
N LEU A 74 -33.75 -5.39 -22.05
CA LEU A 74 -32.99 -6.52 -21.56
C LEU A 74 -33.87 -7.50 -20.77
N GLU A 75 -34.81 -6.99 -19.96
CA GLU A 75 -35.80 -7.82 -19.26
C GLU A 75 -36.72 -8.55 -20.23
N ALA A 76 -37.18 -7.88 -21.28
CA ALA A 76 -37.98 -8.49 -22.35
C ALA A 76 -37.20 -9.58 -23.09
N ALA A 77 -35.95 -9.30 -23.47
CA ALA A 77 -35.07 -10.29 -24.11
C ALA A 77 -34.89 -11.54 -23.25
N LEU A 78 -34.63 -11.37 -21.94
CA LEU A 78 -34.49 -12.49 -21.01
C LEU A 78 -35.77 -13.33 -20.92
N GLN A 79 -36.95 -12.71 -20.88
CA GLN A 79 -38.23 -13.44 -20.85
C GLN A 79 -38.41 -14.29 -22.12
N TYR A 80 -38.17 -13.71 -23.29
CA TYR A 80 -38.31 -14.40 -24.56
C TYR A 80 -37.26 -15.52 -24.76
N PHE A 81 -35.99 -15.30 -24.37
CA PHE A 81 -34.98 -16.35 -24.40
C PHE A 81 -35.33 -17.51 -23.45
N GLN A 82 -35.86 -17.22 -22.25
CA GLN A 82 -36.31 -18.26 -21.32
C GLN A 82 -37.48 -19.08 -21.89
N GLU A 83 -38.43 -18.43 -22.55
CA GLU A 83 -39.55 -19.12 -23.22
C GLU A 83 -39.03 -19.97 -24.39
N ALA A 84 -38.13 -19.43 -25.22
CA ALA A 84 -37.51 -20.15 -26.32
C ALA A 84 -36.77 -21.41 -25.84
N VAL A 85 -35.94 -21.30 -24.78
CA VAL A 85 -35.21 -22.44 -24.19
C VAL A 85 -36.16 -23.48 -23.61
N LYS A 86 -37.28 -23.08 -22.99
CA LYS A 86 -38.30 -23.99 -22.45
C LYS A 86 -39.04 -24.77 -23.53
N LEU A 87 -39.32 -24.13 -24.67
CA LEU A 87 -40.00 -24.75 -25.80
C LEU A 87 -39.08 -25.62 -26.65
N THR A 88 -37.76 -25.55 -26.43
CA THR A 88 -36.77 -26.30 -27.20
C THR A 88 -36.46 -27.65 -26.52
N PRO A 89 -36.71 -28.80 -27.20
CA PRO A 89 -36.30 -30.11 -26.71
C PRO A 89 -34.79 -30.20 -26.43
N GLU A 90 -34.39 -31.05 -25.49
CA GLU A 90 -32.98 -31.19 -25.08
C GLU A 90 -32.07 -31.76 -26.19
N ASP A 91 -32.64 -32.52 -27.12
CA ASP A 91 -31.96 -33.13 -28.26
C ASP A 91 -31.98 -32.25 -29.53
N HIS A 92 -32.54 -31.05 -29.46
CA HIS A 92 -32.63 -30.13 -30.60
C HIS A 92 -31.28 -29.43 -30.86
N SER A 93 -30.87 -29.32 -32.13
CA SER A 93 -29.59 -28.69 -32.54
C SER A 93 -29.41 -27.28 -32.00
N ASP A 94 -30.47 -26.48 -32.04
CA ASP A 94 -30.43 -25.07 -31.65
C ASP A 94 -30.44 -24.84 -30.13
N LYS A 95 -30.62 -25.89 -29.30
CA LYS A 95 -30.68 -25.76 -27.83
C LYS A 95 -29.41 -25.11 -27.29
N ALA A 96 -28.25 -25.51 -27.78
CA ALA A 96 -26.96 -24.96 -27.37
C ALA A 96 -26.85 -23.45 -27.70
N GLY A 97 -27.27 -23.04 -28.90
CA GLY A 97 -27.28 -21.63 -29.30
C GLY A 97 -28.24 -20.77 -28.47
N ARG A 98 -29.44 -21.29 -28.18
CA ARG A 98 -30.42 -20.60 -27.32
C ARG A 98 -29.94 -20.43 -25.89
N LEU A 99 -29.26 -21.45 -25.33
CA LEU A 99 -28.64 -21.38 -24.01
C LEU A 99 -27.50 -20.36 -23.98
N GLU A 100 -26.66 -20.31 -25.02
CA GLU A 100 -25.62 -19.29 -25.14
C GLU A 100 -26.21 -17.87 -25.17
N ASN A 101 -27.23 -17.63 -25.99
CA ASN A 101 -27.91 -16.33 -26.09
C ASN A 101 -28.57 -15.91 -24.76
N LEU A 102 -29.16 -16.86 -24.04
CA LEU A 102 -29.68 -16.63 -22.69
C LEU A 102 -28.55 -16.28 -21.71
N GLY A 103 -27.43 -17.01 -21.76
CA GLY A 103 -26.23 -16.75 -20.96
C GLY A 103 -25.67 -15.34 -21.21
N ILE A 104 -25.56 -14.91 -22.47
CA ILE A 104 -25.14 -13.55 -22.85
C ILE A 104 -26.07 -12.49 -22.25
N SER A 105 -27.38 -12.73 -22.28
CA SER A 105 -28.36 -11.79 -21.73
C SER A 105 -28.24 -11.65 -20.21
N PHE A 106 -28.01 -12.75 -19.49
CA PHE A 106 -27.73 -12.71 -18.05
C PHE A 106 -26.39 -12.03 -17.75
N ALA A 107 -25.35 -12.27 -18.56
CA ALA A 107 -24.06 -11.60 -18.44
C ALA A 107 -24.18 -10.08 -18.65
N ASN A 108 -24.95 -9.64 -19.66
CA ASN A 108 -25.25 -8.22 -19.87
C ASN A 108 -25.97 -7.63 -18.64
N ARG A 109 -26.97 -8.32 -18.10
CA ARG A 109 -27.70 -7.83 -16.91
C ARG A 109 -26.79 -7.70 -15.70
N TYR A 110 -25.91 -8.67 -15.52
CA TYR A 110 -24.86 -8.64 -14.50
C TYR A 110 -23.93 -7.44 -14.66
N GLN A 111 -23.46 -7.14 -15.87
CA GLN A 111 -22.55 -6.01 -16.11
C GLN A 111 -23.17 -4.65 -15.72
N ASN A 112 -24.50 -4.51 -15.81
CA ASN A 112 -25.19 -3.27 -15.45
C ASN A 112 -25.58 -3.19 -13.98
N LEU A 113 -26.16 -4.25 -13.44
CA LEU A 113 -26.74 -4.25 -12.09
C LEU A 113 -25.77 -4.79 -11.03
N GLY A 114 -24.73 -5.50 -11.46
CA GLY A 114 -23.76 -6.11 -10.57
C GLY A 114 -24.32 -7.27 -9.73
N ASN A 115 -25.42 -7.91 -10.13
CA ASN A 115 -26.02 -9.01 -9.37
C ASN A 115 -25.28 -10.35 -9.60
N LEU A 116 -24.62 -10.87 -8.57
CA LEU A 116 -23.85 -12.13 -8.65
C LEU A 116 -24.69 -13.34 -9.07
N GLN A 117 -26.00 -13.38 -8.75
CA GLN A 117 -26.87 -14.48 -9.17
C GLN A 117 -27.02 -14.54 -10.70
N ASP A 118 -27.03 -13.38 -11.36
CA ASP A 118 -27.12 -13.31 -12.81
C ASP A 118 -25.84 -13.80 -13.47
N HIS A 119 -24.69 -13.52 -12.84
CA HIS A 119 -23.40 -14.05 -13.30
C HIS A 119 -23.33 -15.57 -13.17
N GLU A 120 -23.76 -16.11 -12.02
CA GLU A 120 -23.82 -17.56 -11.79
C GLU A 120 -24.75 -18.25 -12.80
N ALA A 121 -25.92 -17.66 -13.07
CA ALA A 121 -26.84 -18.16 -14.09
C ALA A 121 -26.21 -18.12 -15.49
N ALA A 122 -25.55 -17.02 -15.87
CA ALA A 122 -24.85 -16.92 -17.16
C ALA A 122 -23.79 -18.02 -17.31
N LEU A 123 -23.00 -18.25 -16.26
CA LEU A 123 -21.95 -19.28 -16.27
C LEU A 123 -22.52 -20.69 -16.41
N GLN A 124 -23.63 -20.99 -15.73
CA GLN A 124 -24.34 -22.28 -15.86
C GLN A 124 -24.82 -22.50 -17.30
N TYR A 125 -25.48 -21.51 -17.91
CA TYR A 125 -25.96 -21.64 -19.28
C TYR A 125 -24.83 -21.77 -20.31
N PHE A 126 -23.72 -21.06 -20.13
CA PHE A 126 -22.55 -21.25 -20.99
C PHE A 126 -21.94 -22.64 -20.85
N GLN A 127 -21.86 -23.20 -19.64
CA GLN A 127 -21.37 -24.55 -19.41
C GLN A 127 -22.28 -25.61 -20.05
N GLU A 128 -23.61 -25.44 -19.94
CA GLU A 128 -24.58 -26.31 -20.60
C GLU A 128 -24.49 -26.20 -22.13
N ALA A 129 -24.38 -24.99 -22.67
CA ALA A 129 -24.21 -24.77 -24.11
C ALA A 129 -22.94 -25.47 -24.64
N VAL A 130 -21.79 -25.32 -23.96
CA VAL A 130 -20.55 -26.02 -24.33
C VAL A 130 -20.72 -27.54 -24.26
N LYS A 131 -21.36 -28.06 -23.20
CA LYS A 131 -21.59 -29.50 -23.02
C LYS A 131 -22.46 -30.12 -24.12
N LEU A 132 -23.45 -29.38 -24.63
CA LEU A 132 -24.32 -29.82 -25.71
C LEU A 132 -23.71 -29.65 -27.10
N THR A 133 -22.57 -28.96 -27.21
CA THR A 133 -21.91 -28.70 -28.48
C THR A 133 -20.88 -29.80 -28.78
N PRO A 134 -20.97 -30.48 -29.94
CA PRO A 134 -19.92 -31.42 -30.37
C PRO A 134 -18.57 -30.72 -30.55
N GLU A 135 -17.47 -31.38 -30.21
CA GLU A 135 -16.12 -30.77 -30.29
C GLU A 135 -15.79 -30.21 -31.69
N ASP A 136 -16.20 -30.91 -32.76
CA ASP A 136 -15.94 -30.50 -34.16
C ASP A 136 -16.94 -29.48 -34.73
N HIS A 137 -17.86 -28.94 -33.92
CA HIS A 137 -18.86 -27.97 -34.37
C HIS A 137 -18.23 -26.59 -34.64
N SER A 138 -18.69 -25.86 -35.66
CA SER A 138 -18.16 -24.53 -36.00
C SER A 138 -18.23 -23.52 -34.85
N ASP A 139 -19.30 -23.62 -34.06
CA ASP A 139 -19.59 -22.71 -32.96
C ASP A 139 -18.87 -23.06 -31.65
N THR A 140 -18.18 -24.20 -31.56
CA THR A 140 -17.48 -24.63 -30.32
C THR A 140 -16.53 -23.56 -29.83
N ALA A 141 -15.72 -23.00 -30.74
CA ALA A 141 -14.78 -21.95 -30.40
C ALA A 141 -15.47 -20.66 -29.92
N GLY A 142 -16.66 -20.34 -30.42
CA GLY A 142 -17.45 -19.20 -29.97
C GLY A 142 -18.00 -19.40 -28.55
N ARG A 143 -18.58 -20.58 -28.30
CA ARG A 143 -19.14 -20.94 -26.98
C ARG A 143 -18.09 -21.01 -25.88
N LEU A 144 -16.92 -21.59 -26.20
CA LEU A 144 -15.77 -21.61 -25.29
C LEU A 144 -15.30 -20.20 -24.95
N GLU A 145 -15.29 -19.30 -25.93
CA GLU A 145 -14.93 -17.90 -25.72
C GLU A 145 -15.95 -17.16 -24.83
N SER A 146 -17.25 -17.32 -25.09
CA SER A 146 -18.33 -16.76 -24.26
C SER A 146 -18.21 -17.22 -22.80
N LEU A 147 -17.96 -18.51 -22.58
CA LEU A 147 -17.69 -19.07 -21.26
C LEU A 147 -16.45 -18.45 -20.62
N ALA A 148 -15.36 -18.32 -21.36
CA ALA A 148 -14.10 -17.77 -20.86
C ALA A 148 -14.17 -16.27 -20.50
N ILE A 149 -14.94 -15.50 -21.26
CA ILE A 149 -15.21 -14.08 -20.95
C ILE A 149 -15.95 -13.98 -19.61
N SER A 150 -16.97 -14.82 -19.39
CA SER A 150 -17.69 -14.86 -18.11
C SER A 150 -16.78 -15.20 -16.92
N PHE A 151 -15.86 -16.16 -17.07
CA PHE A 151 -14.84 -16.43 -16.05
C PHE A 151 -13.89 -15.25 -15.82
N THR A 152 -13.49 -14.54 -16.88
CA THR A 152 -12.65 -13.32 -16.76
C THR A 152 -13.38 -12.23 -15.97
N ASP A 153 -14.67 -12.03 -16.23
CA ASP A 153 -15.48 -11.05 -15.51
C ASP A 153 -15.66 -11.42 -14.04
N ARG A 154 -15.80 -12.71 -13.73
CA ARG A 154 -15.83 -13.21 -12.34
C ARG A 154 -14.51 -12.95 -11.63
N TYR A 155 -13.40 -13.25 -12.29
CA TYR A 155 -12.06 -12.99 -11.79
C TYR A 155 -11.87 -11.50 -11.46
N ARG A 156 -12.21 -10.60 -12.39
CA ARG A 156 -12.02 -9.15 -12.18
C ARG A 156 -12.76 -8.63 -10.95
N ARG A 157 -13.89 -9.24 -10.59
CA ARG A 157 -14.69 -8.80 -9.44
C ARG A 157 -14.35 -9.48 -8.13
N LEU A 158 -14.10 -10.79 -8.15
CA LEU A 158 -13.85 -11.58 -6.93
C LEU A 158 -12.36 -11.79 -6.65
N GLY A 159 -11.49 -11.61 -7.64
CA GLY A 159 -10.05 -11.80 -7.54
C GLY A 159 -9.60 -13.26 -7.46
N ASN A 160 -10.47 -14.22 -7.77
CA ASN A 160 -10.16 -15.65 -7.68
C ASN A 160 -9.28 -16.12 -8.86
N LEU A 161 -8.03 -16.47 -8.58
CA LEU A 161 -7.05 -16.85 -9.60
C LEU A 161 -7.46 -18.08 -10.42
N GLN A 162 -8.21 -19.03 -9.83
CA GLN A 162 -8.69 -20.22 -10.55
C GLN A 162 -9.62 -19.87 -11.71
N ASP A 163 -10.40 -18.79 -11.59
CA ASP A 163 -11.29 -18.35 -12.65
C ASP A 163 -10.49 -17.79 -13.84
N LEU A 164 -9.40 -17.08 -13.55
CA LEU A 164 -8.51 -16.57 -14.58
C LEU A 164 -7.77 -17.70 -15.31
N GLU A 165 -7.34 -18.74 -14.56
CA GLU A 165 -6.71 -19.93 -15.14
C GLU A 165 -7.68 -20.69 -16.04
N ALA A 166 -8.93 -20.89 -15.61
CA ALA A 166 -9.98 -21.50 -16.42
C ALA A 166 -10.28 -20.66 -17.68
N ALA A 167 -10.39 -19.33 -17.54
CA ALA A 167 -10.59 -18.44 -18.68
C ALA A 167 -9.45 -18.54 -19.70
N LEU A 168 -8.19 -18.60 -19.25
CA LEU A 168 -7.04 -18.75 -20.14
C LEU A 168 -7.05 -20.09 -20.87
N GLN A 169 -7.39 -21.19 -20.19
CA GLN A 169 -7.50 -22.50 -20.82
C GLN A 169 -8.55 -22.52 -21.94
N TYR A 170 -9.76 -22.05 -21.66
CA TYR A 170 -10.83 -22.01 -22.67
C TYR A 170 -10.52 -21.05 -23.83
N LYS A 171 -9.88 -19.90 -23.58
CA LYS A 171 -9.46 -18.99 -24.67
C LYS A 171 -8.35 -19.59 -25.53
N GLN A 172 -7.40 -20.31 -24.93
CA GLN A 172 -6.36 -21.03 -25.69
C GLN A 172 -6.96 -22.12 -26.58
N GLU A 173 -7.93 -22.87 -26.06
CA GLU A 173 -8.66 -23.87 -26.83
C GLU A 173 -9.48 -23.25 -27.96
N ALA A 174 -10.22 -22.17 -27.69
CA ALA A 174 -10.95 -21.43 -28.71
C ALA A 174 -10.02 -20.92 -29.83
N VAL A 175 -8.86 -20.33 -29.49
CA VAL A 175 -7.87 -19.89 -30.48
C VAL A 175 -7.31 -21.06 -31.30
N LYS A 176 -7.09 -22.22 -30.68
CA LYS A 176 -6.60 -23.43 -31.36
C LYS A 176 -7.61 -24.02 -32.34
N LEU A 177 -8.90 -24.00 -31.98
CA LEU A 177 -10.00 -24.48 -32.83
C LEU A 177 -10.35 -23.49 -33.94
N THR A 178 -9.89 -22.24 -33.87
CA THR A 178 -10.17 -21.21 -34.86
C THR A 178 -9.20 -21.32 -36.04
N PRO A 179 -9.67 -21.55 -37.28
CA PRO A 179 -8.82 -21.51 -38.48
C PRO A 179 -8.12 -20.16 -38.64
N GLU A 180 -6.92 -20.16 -39.24
CA GLU A 180 -6.12 -18.94 -39.40
C GLU A 180 -6.82 -17.87 -40.26
N ASP A 181 -7.57 -18.29 -41.28
CA ASP A 181 -8.29 -17.37 -42.19
C ASP A 181 -9.67 -16.92 -41.64
N HIS A 182 -10.03 -17.32 -40.41
CA HIS A 182 -11.31 -16.99 -39.82
C HIS A 182 -11.36 -15.53 -39.32
N SER A 183 -12.44 -14.80 -39.62
CA SER A 183 -12.61 -13.38 -39.24
C SER A 183 -12.42 -13.12 -37.74
N ASP A 184 -12.93 -14.00 -36.88
CA ASP A 184 -12.80 -13.90 -35.42
C ASP A 184 -11.42 -14.26 -34.84
N LYS A 185 -10.47 -14.78 -35.63
CA LYS A 185 -9.15 -15.20 -35.10
C LYS A 185 -8.45 -14.04 -34.38
N ALA A 186 -8.43 -12.85 -35.00
CA ALA A 186 -7.84 -11.66 -34.42
C ALA A 186 -8.52 -11.26 -33.08
N ARG A 187 -9.85 -11.33 -33.03
CA ARG A 187 -10.65 -11.01 -31.83
C ARG A 187 -10.39 -11.99 -30.69
N ARG A 188 -10.27 -13.29 -30.98
CA ARG A 188 -9.96 -14.34 -30.00
C ARG A 188 -8.55 -14.22 -29.45
N LEU A 189 -7.56 -13.92 -30.30
CA LEU A 189 -6.18 -13.66 -29.89
C LEU A 189 -6.09 -12.43 -28.97
N GLU A 190 -6.81 -11.35 -29.31
CA GLU A 190 -6.91 -10.17 -28.47
C GLU A 190 -7.53 -10.50 -27.10
N SER A 191 -8.65 -11.24 -27.08
CA SER A 191 -9.30 -11.67 -25.84
C SER A 191 -8.36 -12.50 -24.96
N LEU A 192 -7.55 -13.37 -25.55
CA LEU A 192 -6.53 -14.16 -24.85
C LEU A 192 -5.41 -13.26 -24.29
N ALA A 193 -4.91 -12.33 -25.08
CA ALA A 193 -3.87 -11.38 -24.70
C ALA A 193 -4.28 -10.50 -23.50
N VAL A 194 -5.54 -10.05 -23.46
CA VAL A 194 -6.10 -9.31 -22.33
C VAL A 194 -6.08 -10.14 -21.04
N SER A 195 -6.45 -11.42 -21.08
CA SER A 195 -6.41 -12.29 -19.90
C SER A 195 -4.98 -12.56 -19.42
N PHE A 196 -4.00 -12.69 -20.33
CA PHE A 196 -2.59 -12.76 -19.95
C PHE A 196 -2.11 -11.47 -19.28
N THR A 197 -2.55 -10.31 -19.77
CA THR A 197 -2.25 -9.01 -19.15
C THR A 197 -2.84 -8.92 -17.73
N ASP A 198 -4.08 -9.40 -17.54
CA ASP A 198 -4.72 -9.44 -16.22
C ASP A 198 -3.97 -10.39 -15.26
N ARG A 199 -3.48 -11.54 -15.74
CA ARG A 199 -2.65 -12.46 -14.95
C ARG A 199 -1.31 -11.82 -14.57
N TYR A 200 -0.69 -11.13 -15.52
CA TYR A 200 0.53 -10.37 -15.28
C TYR A 200 0.34 -9.31 -14.19
N ARG A 201 -0.71 -8.49 -14.28
CA ARG A 201 -0.98 -7.45 -13.26
C ARG A 201 -1.13 -8.03 -11.85
N ARG A 202 -1.59 -9.28 -11.74
CA ARG A 202 -1.80 -9.95 -10.46
C ARG A 202 -0.57 -10.64 -9.91
N LEU A 203 0.18 -11.33 -10.77
CA LEU A 203 1.29 -12.21 -10.35
C LEU A 203 2.68 -11.61 -10.62
N GLY A 204 2.77 -10.60 -11.49
CA GLY A 204 4.03 -9.99 -11.91
C GLY A 204 4.90 -10.87 -12.82
N ASN A 205 4.37 -11.96 -13.37
CA ASN A 205 5.14 -12.88 -14.21
C ASN A 205 5.40 -12.30 -15.61
N LEU A 206 6.65 -11.95 -15.90
CA LEU A 206 7.04 -11.35 -17.17
C LEU A 206 6.71 -12.21 -18.40
N GLN A 207 6.69 -13.54 -18.27
CA GLN A 207 6.31 -14.43 -19.37
C GLN A 207 4.87 -14.21 -19.84
N ASP A 208 3.97 -13.84 -18.92
CA ASP A 208 2.58 -13.56 -19.24
C ASP A 208 2.46 -12.28 -20.06
N LEU A 209 3.25 -11.27 -19.72
CA LEU A 209 3.30 -10.02 -20.47
C LEU A 209 3.91 -10.21 -21.87
N GLU A 210 4.95 -11.04 -21.99
CA GLU A 210 5.54 -11.40 -23.28
C GLU A 210 4.54 -12.16 -24.16
N ALA A 211 3.81 -13.12 -23.59
CA ALA A 211 2.74 -13.82 -24.30
C ALA A 211 1.62 -12.87 -24.74
N ALA A 212 1.18 -11.96 -23.86
CA ALA A 212 0.18 -10.95 -24.21
C ALA A 212 0.62 -10.08 -25.40
N LEU A 213 1.87 -9.60 -25.38
CA LEU A 213 2.43 -8.80 -26.46
C LEU A 213 2.47 -9.56 -27.79
N GLN A 214 2.87 -10.83 -27.78
CA GLN A 214 2.89 -11.68 -28.98
C GLN A 214 1.48 -11.82 -29.57
N TYR A 215 0.48 -12.14 -28.75
CA TYR A 215 -0.90 -12.29 -29.21
C TYR A 215 -1.53 -10.97 -29.68
N PHE A 216 -1.23 -9.84 -29.03
CA PHE A 216 -1.69 -8.53 -29.53
C PHE A 216 -1.05 -8.18 -30.88
N GLN A 217 0.25 -8.46 -31.07
CA GLN A 217 0.92 -8.23 -32.35
C GLN A 217 0.34 -9.10 -33.47
N GLU A 218 0.05 -10.37 -33.16
CA GLU A 218 -0.59 -11.29 -34.10
C GLU A 218 -2.02 -10.83 -34.46
N ALA A 219 -2.81 -10.42 -33.46
CA ALA A 219 -4.15 -9.88 -33.68
C ALA A 219 -4.11 -8.62 -34.57
N VAL A 220 -3.20 -7.68 -34.32
CA VAL A 220 -3.02 -6.48 -35.17
C VAL A 220 -2.62 -6.87 -36.59
N LYS A 221 -1.71 -7.83 -36.76
CA LYS A 221 -1.27 -8.30 -38.08
C LYS A 221 -2.39 -8.96 -38.91
N LEU A 222 -3.28 -9.70 -38.25
CA LEU A 222 -4.44 -10.34 -38.89
C LEU A 222 -5.58 -9.35 -39.17
N THR A 223 -5.53 -8.14 -38.61
CA THR A 223 -6.59 -7.14 -38.78
C THR A 223 -6.35 -6.33 -40.05
N PRO A 224 -7.31 -6.30 -41.00
CA PRO A 224 -7.23 -5.42 -42.17
C PRO A 224 -7.08 -3.95 -41.79
N GLU A 225 -6.38 -3.16 -42.61
CA GLU A 225 -6.13 -1.73 -42.37
C GLU A 225 -7.42 -0.92 -42.15
N ASP A 226 -8.46 -1.21 -42.94
CA ASP A 226 -9.73 -0.48 -42.92
C ASP A 226 -10.74 -1.00 -41.88
N HIS A 227 -10.34 -1.97 -41.04
CA HIS A 227 -11.24 -2.58 -40.06
C HIS A 227 -11.44 -1.66 -38.84
N SER A 228 -12.69 -1.49 -38.40
CA SER A 228 -13.05 -0.64 -37.24
C SER A 228 -12.25 -0.95 -35.98
N ASP A 229 -12.08 -2.25 -35.70
CA ASP A 229 -11.42 -2.73 -34.47
C ASP A 229 -9.90 -2.56 -34.47
N LYS A 230 -9.28 -2.22 -35.62
CA LYS A 230 -7.82 -2.07 -35.70
C LYS A 230 -7.31 -1.04 -34.70
N VAL A 231 -8.02 0.07 -34.58
CA VAL A 231 -7.66 1.16 -33.68
C VAL A 231 -7.65 0.69 -32.22
N GLY A 232 -8.67 -0.08 -31.80
CA GLY A 232 -8.74 -0.64 -30.44
C GLY A 232 -7.61 -1.64 -30.17
N ARG A 233 -7.26 -2.48 -31.15
CA ARG A 233 -6.15 -3.43 -31.04
C ARG A 233 -4.79 -2.74 -30.90
N LEU A 234 -4.56 -1.66 -31.66
CA LEU A 234 -3.37 -0.83 -31.55
C LEU A 234 -3.26 -0.17 -30.16
N GLU A 235 -4.37 0.34 -29.64
CA GLU A 235 -4.41 0.90 -28.28
C GLU A 235 -4.05 -0.14 -27.21
N ASN A 236 -4.63 -1.35 -27.29
CA ASN A 236 -4.33 -2.45 -26.37
C ASN A 236 -2.86 -2.91 -26.44
N LEU A 237 -2.27 -2.91 -27.64
CA LEU A 237 -0.85 -3.16 -27.83
C LEU A 237 0.01 -2.06 -27.19
N GLY A 238 -0.36 -0.79 -27.38
CA GLY A 238 0.29 0.35 -26.74
C GLY A 238 0.26 0.28 -25.20
N ILE A 239 -0.89 -0.07 -24.61
CA ILE A 239 -1.04 -0.29 -23.17
C ILE A 239 -0.11 -1.40 -22.67
N SER A 240 -0.01 -2.49 -23.41
CA SER A 240 0.84 -3.63 -23.04
C SER A 240 2.33 -3.27 -23.04
N PHE A 241 2.79 -2.52 -24.05
CA PHE A 241 4.15 -1.98 -24.07
C PHE A 241 4.40 -0.97 -22.93
N ALA A 242 3.43 -0.11 -22.62
CA ALA A 242 3.53 0.82 -21.50
C ALA A 242 3.65 0.08 -20.15
N ASN A 243 2.89 -0.99 -19.94
CA ASN A 243 3.00 -1.84 -18.75
C ASN A 243 4.38 -2.50 -18.65
N ARG A 244 4.95 -2.97 -19.78
CA ARG A 244 6.31 -3.55 -19.80
C ARG A 244 7.37 -2.52 -19.44
N TYR A 245 7.26 -1.32 -20.01
CA TYR A 245 8.13 -0.21 -19.67
C TYR A 245 8.06 0.16 -18.19
N GLN A 246 6.86 0.22 -17.59
CA GLN A 246 6.72 0.55 -16.18
C GLN A 246 7.51 -0.40 -15.27
N ASN A 247 7.57 -1.69 -15.63
CA ASN A 247 8.24 -2.71 -14.83
C ASN A 247 9.73 -2.88 -15.15
N LEU A 248 10.12 -2.88 -16.43
CA LEU A 248 11.51 -3.12 -16.85
C LEU A 248 12.32 -1.84 -17.05
N GLY A 249 11.67 -0.69 -17.21
CA GLY A 249 12.32 0.58 -17.52
C GLY A 249 12.94 0.68 -18.91
N ASN A 250 12.60 -0.23 -19.82
CA ASN A 250 13.13 -0.24 -21.19
C ASN A 250 12.53 0.89 -22.05
N LEU A 251 13.36 1.84 -22.46
CA LEU A 251 12.94 3.00 -23.25
C LEU A 251 12.37 2.61 -24.63
N GLN A 252 12.83 1.51 -25.24
CA GLN A 252 12.30 1.07 -26.54
C GLN A 252 10.83 0.66 -26.46
N ASP A 253 10.43 0.02 -25.35
CA ASP A 253 9.03 -0.36 -25.13
C ASP A 253 8.16 0.88 -24.97
N HIS A 254 8.70 1.91 -24.33
CA HIS A 254 8.00 3.16 -24.17
C HIS A 254 7.82 3.91 -25.50
N GLU A 255 8.86 3.94 -26.33
CA GLU A 255 8.79 4.51 -27.68
C GLU A 255 7.77 3.75 -28.55
N ALA A 256 7.76 2.42 -28.47
CA ALA A 256 6.76 1.60 -29.15
C ALA A 256 5.33 1.92 -28.67
N ALA A 257 5.11 2.00 -27.35
CA ALA A 257 3.82 2.38 -26.78
C ALA A 257 3.34 3.73 -27.32
N LEU A 258 4.24 4.73 -27.34
CA LEU A 258 3.92 6.06 -27.84
C LEU A 258 3.56 6.06 -29.33
N GLN A 259 4.27 5.30 -30.15
CA GLN A 259 3.98 5.14 -31.58
C GLN A 259 2.59 4.56 -31.80
N TYR A 260 2.23 3.48 -31.12
CA TYR A 260 0.91 2.86 -31.25
C TYR A 260 -0.23 3.76 -30.77
N PHE A 261 -0.03 4.51 -29.67
CA PHE A 261 -1.02 5.48 -29.22
C PHE A 261 -1.21 6.63 -30.22
N GLN A 262 -0.11 7.13 -30.81
CA GLN A 262 -0.18 8.17 -31.84
C GLN A 262 -0.89 7.68 -33.10
N GLU A 263 -0.62 6.44 -33.53
CA GLU A 263 -1.30 5.80 -34.65
C GLU A 263 -2.79 5.63 -34.38
N ALA A 264 -3.16 5.13 -33.19
CA ALA A 264 -4.56 4.97 -32.80
C ALA A 264 -5.30 6.32 -32.77
N VAL A 265 -4.70 7.38 -32.22
CA VAL A 265 -5.30 8.73 -32.24
C VAL A 265 -5.45 9.24 -33.68
N LYS A 266 -4.44 9.06 -34.54
CA LYS A 266 -4.49 9.51 -35.94
C LYS A 266 -5.58 8.82 -36.76
N LEU A 267 -5.84 7.53 -36.50
CA LEU A 267 -6.86 6.75 -37.19
C LEU A 267 -8.27 6.96 -36.62
N THR A 268 -8.39 7.64 -35.48
CA THR A 268 -9.69 7.91 -34.86
C THR A 268 -10.31 9.19 -35.43
N PRO A 269 -11.55 9.15 -35.95
CA PRO A 269 -12.28 10.37 -36.33
C PRO A 269 -12.49 11.29 -35.12
N GLU A 270 -12.38 12.62 -35.31
CA GLU A 270 -12.51 13.60 -34.20
C GLU A 270 -13.83 13.45 -33.43
N ASP A 271 -14.94 13.16 -34.12
CA ASP A 271 -16.28 13.01 -33.53
C ASP A 271 -16.57 11.62 -32.92
N HIS A 272 -15.59 10.71 -32.87
CA HIS A 272 -15.79 9.39 -32.29
C HIS A 272 -15.89 9.45 -30.76
N SER A 273 -16.76 8.62 -30.17
CA SER A 273 -16.92 8.49 -28.71
C SER A 273 -15.63 8.21 -27.94
N ASP A 274 -14.65 7.57 -28.59
CA ASP A 274 -13.47 7.01 -27.94
C ASP A 274 -12.25 7.92 -28.10
N THR A 275 -12.36 8.99 -28.91
CA THR A 275 -11.29 9.95 -29.17
C THR A 275 -10.71 10.50 -27.86
N ALA A 276 -11.60 10.89 -26.94
CA ALA A 276 -11.19 11.40 -25.65
C ALA A 276 -10.48 10.34 -24.77
N GLY A 277 -10.81 9.05 -24.91
CA GLY A 277 -10.13 7.96 -24.22
C GLY A 277 -8.72 7.72 -24.78
N ARG A 278 -8.59 7.70 -26.11
CA ARG A 278 -7.30 7.50 -26.80
C ARG A 278 -6.32 8.65 -26.57
N LEU A 279 -6.81 9.89 -26.60
CA LEU A 279 -6.02 11.07 -26.23
C LEU A 279 -5.52 10.98 -24.78
N GLU A 280 -6.34 10.46 -23.88
CA GLU A 280 -5.94 10.26 -22.49
C GLU A 280 -4.86 9.16 -22.34
N SER A 281 -5.00 8.03 -23.01
CA SER A 281 -3.98 6.95 -23.06
C SER A 281 -2.64 7.50 -23.55
N LEU A 282 -2.64 8.28 -24.63
CA LEU A 282 -1.46 8.94 -25.15
C LEU A 282 -0.84 9.92 -24.13
N ALA A 283 -1.67 10.74 -23.49
CA ALA A 283 -1.21 11.72 -22.52
C ALA A 283 -0.63 11.12 -21.23
N ILE A 284 -1.16 9.98 -20.79
CA ILE A 284 -0.60 9.22 -19.64
C ILE A 284 0.80 8.72 -20.01
N SER A 285 0.99 8.18 -21.21
CA SER A 285 2.30 7.74 -21.69
C SER A 285 3.33 8.88 -21.67
N PHE A 286 2.97 10.07 -22.20
CA PHE A 286 3.84 11.25 -22.11
C PHE A 286 4.14 11.69 -20.66
N THR A 287 3.15 11.60 -19.76
CA THR A 287 3.35 11.91 -18.32
C THR A 287 4.37 10.95 -17.69
N ASP A 288 4.28 9.66 -18.00
CA ASP A 288 5.21 8.64 -17.50
C ASP A 288 6.63 8.86 -18.04
N ARG A 289 6.76 9.26 -19.31
CA ARG A 289 8.04 9.67 -19.91
C ARG A 289 8.67 10.82 -19.15
N TYR A 290 7.88 11.86 -18.92
CA TYR A 290 8.32 13.05 -18.20
C TYR A 290 8.81 12.69 -16.79
N ARG A 291 8.07 11.86 -16.05
CA ARG A 291 8.47 11.47 -14.68
C ARG A 291 9.80 10.73 -14.63
N ARG A 292 10.17 9.99 -15.68
CA ARG A 292 11.46 9.27 -15.75
C ARG A 292 12.60 10.12 -16.28
N LEU A 293 12.37 10.83 -17.38
CA LEU A 293 13.43 11.54 -18.12
C LEU A 293 13.53 13.03 -17.76
N GLY A 294 12.50 13.59 -17.13
CA GLY A 294 12.43 15.01 -16.74
C GLY A 294 12.26 15.98 -17.92
N ASN A 295 11.87 15.50 -19.10
CA ASN A 295 11.72 16.32 -20.30
C ASN A 295 10.42 17.14 -20.26
N LEU A 296 10.54 18.47 -20.16
CA LEU A 296 9.40 19.37 -20.02
C LEU A 296 8.45 19.36 -21.22
N GLN A 297 8.96 19.10 -22.43
CA GLN A 297 8.12 19.03 -23.65
C GLN A 297 7.11 17.89 -23.58
N ASP A 298 7.50 16.75 -22.97
CA ASP A 298 6.59 15.62 -22.80
C ASP A 298 5.45 15.97 -21.82
N LEU A 299 5.74 16.75 -20.76
CA LEU A 299 4.72 17.23 -19.84
C LEU A 299 3.77 18.25 -20.50
N GLU A 300 4.29 19.13 -21.36
CA GLU A 300 3.48 20.09 -22.11
C GLU A 300 2.55 19.37 -23.10
N ALA A 301 3.06 18.38 -23.84
CA ALA A 301 2.25 17.53 -24.71
C ALA A 301 1.17 16.77 -23.92
N ALA A 302 1.52 16.18 -22.78
CA ALA A 302 0.56 15.49 -21.92
C ALA A 302 -0.56 16.43 -21.43
N LEU A 303 -0.24 17.67 -21.06
CA LEU A 303 -1.22 18.66 -20.65
C LEU A 303 -2.16 19.05 -21.80
N GLN A 304 -1.63 19.26 -23.01
CA GLN A 304 -2.44 19.58 -24.19
C GLN A 304 -3.46 18.49 -24.49
N TYR A 305 -3.02 17.23 -24.59
CA TYR A 305 -3.91 16.10 -24.88
C TYR A 305 -4.93 15.85 -23.76
N LYS A 306 -4.56 16.04 -22.48
CA LYS A 306 -5.52 15.94 -21.36
C LYS A 306 -6.57 17.05 -21.39
N GLN A 307 -6.18 18.28 -21.75
CA GLN A 307 -7.12 19.39 -21.90
C GLN A 307 -8.11 19.11 -23.04
N GLU A 308 -7.63 18.60 -24.16
CA GLU A 308 -8.47 18.22 -25.30
C GLU A 308 -9.42 17.07 -24.94
N ALA A 309 -8.93 16.02 -24.28
CA ALA A 309 -9.77 14.93 -23.79
C ALA A 309 -10.87 15.43 -22.85
N VAL A 310 -10.56 16.31 -21.89
CA VAL A 310 -11.56 16.91 -20.99
C VAL A 310 -12.59 17.76 -21.76
N LYS A 311 -12.17 18.48 -22.79
CA LYS A 311 -13.06 19.29 -23.64
C LYS A 311 -14.03 18.44 -24.46
N LEU A 312 -13.57 17.31 -25.00
CA LEU A 312 -14.38 16.37 -25.77
C LEU A 312 -15.30 15.50 -24.89
N THR A 313 -15.10 15.49 -23.56
CA THR A 313 -15.90 14.68 -22.65
C THR A 313 -17.18 15.43 -22.24
N PRO A 314 -18.38 14.89 -22.50
CA PRO A 314 -19.64 15.45 -22.00
C PRO A 314 -19.66 15.56 -20.47
N GLU A 315 -20.42 16.52 -19.93
CA GLU A 315 -20.46 16.80 -18.48
C GLU A 315 -21.11 15.67 -17.66
N ASP A 316 -22.02 14.92 -18.27
CA ASP A 316 -22.73 13.78 -17.68
C ASP A 316 -21.97 12.45 -17.86
N HIS A 317 -20.84 12.45 -18.57
CA HIS A 317 -20.06 11.24 -18.81
C HIS A 317 -19.32 10.78 -17.55
N SER A 318 -19.41 9.48 -17.23
CA SER A 318 -18.83 8.86 -16.03
C SER A 318 -17.32 9.14 -15.86
N ASP A 319 -16.56 9.11 -16.97
CA ASP A 319 -15.12 9.39 -16.97
C ASP A 319 -14.70 10.86 -16.84
N LYS A 320 -15.61 11.84 -16.93
CA LYS A 320 -15.26 13.27 -16.87
C LYS A 320 -14.43 13.59 -15.64
N ALA A 321 -14.88 13.07 -14.49
CA ALA A 321 -14.25 13.30 -13.22
C ALA A 321 -12.87 12.62 -13.09
N ARG A 322 -12.65 11.47 -13.76
CA ARG A 322 -11.36 10.79 -13.84
C ARG A 322 -10.38 11.59 -14.70
N ARG A 323 -10.82 12.08 -15.87
CA ARG A 323 -10.01 12.90 -16.79
C ARG A 323 -9.59 14.23 -16.15
N LEU A 324 -10.50 14.90 -15.46
CA LEU A 324 -10.19 16.12 -14.69
C LEU A 324 -9.14 15.87 -13.59
N GLN A 325 -9.25 14.74 -12.88
CA GLN A 325 -8.25 14.36 -11.88
C GLN A 325 -6.87 14.13 -12.51
N ASN A 326 -6.81 13.46 -13.66
CA ASN A 326 -5.56 13.20 -14.37
C ASN A 326 -4.91 14.48 -14.91
N LEU A 327 -5.72 15.47 -15.31
CA LEU A 327 -5.27 16.80 -15.70
C LEU A 327 -4.72 17.58 -14.49
N ALA A 328 -5.43 17.56 -13.36
CA ALA A 328 -5.02 18.21 -12.13
C ALA A 328 -3.65 17.73 -11.64
N VAL A 329 -3.40 16.41 -11.70
CA VAL A 329 -2.11 15.81 -11.32
C VAL A 329 -0.97 16.32 -12.21
N SER A 330 -1.17 16.41 -13.53
CA SER A 330 -0.14 16.93 -14.44
C SER A 330 0.17 18.41 -14.22
N PHE A 331 -0.83 19.22 -13.88
CA PHE A 331 -0.59 20.61 -13.45
C PHE A 331 0.19 20.67 -12.13
N GLY A 332 -0.10 19.78 -11.19
CA GLY A 332 0.69 19.60 -9.97
C GLY A 332 2.14 19.24 -10.26
N ASP A 333 2.38 18.28 -11.17
CA ASP A 333 3.72 17.86 -11.60
C ASP A 333 4.49 19.03 -12.26
N ARG A 334 3.81 19.87 -13.06
CA ARG A 334 4.41 21.08 -13.65
C ARG A 334 4.73 22.14 -12.61
N TYR A 335 3.83 22.35 -11.66
CA TYR A 335 4.05 23.25 -10.53
C TYR A 335 5.28 22.82 -9.72
N GLN A 336 5.41 21.55 -9.37
CA GLN A 336 6.55 21.05 -8.60
C GLN A 336 7.89 21.30 -9.31
N ARG A 337 7.88 21.31 -10.65
CA ARG A 337 9.09 21.53 -11.46
C ARG A 337 9.41 23.01 -11.70
N LEU A 338 8.42 23.83 -11.99
CA LEU A 338 8.60 25.22 -12.41
C LEU A 338 8.31 26.24 -11.30
N GLY A 339 7.55 25.85 -10.27
CA GLY A 339 7.12 26.71 -9.17
C GLY A 339 6.08 27.77 -9.54
N ASN A 340 5.41 27.63 -10.70
CA ASN A 340 4.42 28.60 -11.18
C ASN A 340 3.08 28.47 -10.41
N LEU A 341 2.69 29.52 -9.71
CA LEU A 341 1.47 29.52 -8.89
C LEU A 341 0.20 29.27 -9.71
N GLN A 342 0.15 29.70 -10.97
CA GLN A 342 -1.01 29.46 -11.85
C GLN A 342 -1.27 27.98 -12.09
N ASP A 343 -0.22 27.17 -12.18
CA ASP A 343 -0.35 25.71 -12.36
C ASP A 343 -0.94 25.07 -11.11
N LEU A 344 -0.56 25.55 -9.92
CA LEU A 344 -1.11 25.08 -8.67
C LEU A 344 -2.60 25.47 -8.51
N GLU A 345 -2.95 26.67 -8.93
CA GLU A 345 -4.35 27.13 -8.95
C GLU A 345 -5.20 26.31 -9.92
N ALA A 346 -4.67 26.00 -11.11
CA ALA A 346 -5.32 25.12 -12.07
C ALA A 346 -5.49 23.70 -11.51
N ALA A 347 -4.46 23.13 -10.87
CA ALA A 347 -4.55 21.82 -10.22
C ALA A 347 -5.64 21.79 -9.16
N LEU A 348 -5.73 22.82 -8.30
CA LEU A 348 -6.77 22.94 -7.30
C LEU A 348 -8.18 23.06 -7.91
N GLN A 349 -8.33 23.85 -8.98
CA GLN A 349 -9.61 24.02 -9.67
C GLN A 349 -10.10 22.68 -10.23
N TYR A 350 -9.29 21.99 -11.02
CA TYR A 350 -9.67 20.73 -11.65
C TYR A 350 -9.88 19.60 -10.62
N SER A 351 -9.08 19.53 -9.55
CA SER A 351 -9.31 18.56 -8.48
C SER A 351 -10.61 18.82 -7.71
N ARG A 352 -11.00 20.09 -7.49
CA ARG A 352 -12.30 20.41 -6.87
C ARG A 352 -13.47 19.97 -7.75
N GLU A 353 -13.37 20.20 -9.05
CA GLU A 353 -14.38 19.80 -10.02
C GLU A 353 -14.50 18.27 -10.10
N ALA A 354 -13.38 17.56 -10.16
CA ALA A 354 -13.35 16.09 -10.13
C ALA A 354 -14.02 15.53 -8.87
N VAL A 355 -13.72 16.08 -7.68
CA VAL A 355 -14.36 15.68 -6.41
C VAL A 355 -15.86 15.97 -6.40
N LYS A 356 -16.29 17.11 -6.97
CA LYS A 356 -17.71 17.48 -7.05
C LYS A 356 -18.50 16.52 -7.95
N LEU A 357 -17.91 16.08 -9.06
CA LEU A 357 -18.55 15.15 -10.00
C LEU A 357 -18.51 13.69 -9.52
N THR A 358 -17.76 13.37 -8.47
CA THR A 358 -17.67 12.00 -7.96
C THR A 358 -18.75 11.73 -6.90
N PRO A 359 -19.63 10.73 -7.12
CA PRO A 359 -20.61 10.31 -6.12
C PRO A 359 -19.94 9.89 -4.81
N GLU A 360 -20.64 10.07 -3.68
CA GLU A 360 -20.09 9.77 -2.34
C GLU A 360 -19.77 8.29 -2.13
N GLU A 361 -20.53 7.39 -2.78
CA GLU A 361 -20.34 5.94 -2.67
C GLU A 361 -19.26 5.40 -3.63
N HIS A 362 -18.68 6.25 -4.49
CA HIS A 362 -17.70 5.83 -5.48
C HIS A 362 -16.33 5.54 -4.83
N SER A 363 -15.72 4.39 -5.15
CA SER A 363 -14.43 3.95 -4.59
C SER A 363 -13.31 4.99 -4.69
N ASP A 364 -13.25 5.70 -5.82
CA ASP A 364 -12.21 6.69 -6.10
C ASP A 364 -12.37 8.02 -5.35
N LYS A 365 -13.52 8.30 -4.72
CA LYS A 365 -13.80 9.58 -4.04
C LYS A 365 -12.69 9.92 -3.04
N ALA A 366 -12.32 8.94 -2.23
CA ALA A 366 -11.27 9.08 -1.23
C ALA A 366 -9.88 9.34 -1.84
N GLY A 367 -9.58 8.77 -3.01
CA GLY A 367 -8.35 9.05 -3.75
C GLY A 367 -8.30 10.49 -4.28
N ARG A 368 -9.41 10.97 -4.85
CA ARG A 368 -9.53 12.33 -5.41
C ARG A 368 -9.47 13.40 -4.31
N LEU A 369 -10.12 13.17 -3.17
CA LEU A 369 -10.02 14.01 -1.98
C LEU A 369 -8.57 14.11 -1.48
N GLN A 370 -7.87 12.97 -1.45
CA GLN A 370 -6.46 12.92 -1.06
C GLN A 370 -5.56 13.72 -2.02
N SER A 371 -5.77 13.63 -3.33
CA SER A 371 -5.04 14.44 -4.32
C SER A 371 -5.32 15.93 -4.17
N LEU A 372 -6.59 16.33 -3.99
CA LEU A 372 -6.97 17.71 -3.73
C LEU A 372 -6.26 18.26 -2.48
N ALA A 373 -6.21 17.48 -1.41
CA ALA A 373 -5.54 17.86 -0.17
C ALA A 373 -4.03 18.02 -0.31
N VAL A 374 -3.38 17.27 -1.20
CA VAL A 374 -1.95 17.45 -1.52
C VAL A 374 -1.74 18.81 -2.18
N SER A 375 -2.56 19.20 -3.15
CA SER A 375 -2.46 20.52 -3.79
C SER A 375 -2.66 21.68 -2.79
N PHE A 376 -3.57 21.55 -1.82
CA PHE A 376 -3.70 22.54 -0.73
C PHE A 376 -2.45 22.57 0.17
N THR A 377 -1.88 21.40 0.48
CA THR A 377 -0.63 21.32 1.26
C THR A 377 0.52 22.02 0.53
N ASP A 378 0.60 21.88 -0.79
CA ASP A 378 1.62 22.52 -1.61
C ASP A 378 1.42 24.04 -1.71
N ARG A 379 0.16 24.49 -1.75
CA ARG A 379 -0.18 25.93 -1.69
C ARG A 379 0.18 26.54 -0.35
N TYR A 380 -0.10 25.81 0.73
CA TYR A 380 0.32 26.21 2.07
C TYR A 380 1.83 26.38 2.16
N LYS A 381 2.62 25.40 1.73
CA LYS A 381 4.09 25.49 1.78
C LYS A 381 4.64 26.69 1.00
N ARG A 382 3.93 27.12 -0.05
CA ARG A 382 4.35 28.23 -0.91
C ARG A 382 3.94 29.60 -0.39
N LEU A 383 2.70 29.73 0.09
CA LEU A 383 2.09 31.02 0.46
C LEU A 383 2.00 31.24 1.97
N GLY A 384 2.14 30.19 2.78
CA GLY A 384 1.94 30.24 4.23
C GLY A 384 0.49 30.47 4.66
N ASN A 385 -0.49 30.35 3.75
CA ASN A 385 -1.89 30.60 4.09
C ASN A 385 -2.46 29.48 4.97
N PHE A 386 -2.78 29.82 6.22
CA PHE A 386 -3.25 28.87 7.21
C PHE A 386 -4.56 28.16 6.81
N GLN A 387 -5.47 28.83 6.09
CA GLN A 387 -6.72 28.23 5.61
C GLN A 387 -6.48 26.99 4.74
N ASP A 388 -5.33 26.93 4.06
CA ASP A 388 -4.97 25.79 3.20
C ASP A 388 -4.60 24.55 4.01
N VAL A 389 -4.00 24.72 5.19
CA VAL A 389 -3.71 23.60 6.10
C VAL A 389 -5.00 23.03 6.65
N GLU A 390 -5.94 23.89 7.03
CA GLU A 390 -7.25 23.46 7.53
C GLU A 390 -8.04 22.72 6.45
N ALA A 391 -8.08 23.26 5.23
CA ALA A 391 -8.71 22.59 4.09
C ALA A 391 -8.04 21.23 3.79
N ALA A 392 -6.70 21.19 3.75
CA ALA A 392 -5.96 19.94 3.53
C ALA A 392 -6.25 18.89 4.63
N LEU A 393 -6.35 19.30 5.89
CA LEU A 393 -6.70 18.41 7.00
C LEU A 393 -8.12 17.87 6.87
N GLN A 394 -9.10 18.72 6.57
CA GLN A 394 -10.49 18.31 6.39
C GLN A 394 -10.63 17.25 5.29
N TYR A 395 -10.08 17.50 4.09
CA TYR A 395 -10.16 16.56 2.99
C TYR A 395 -9.39 15.25 3.26
N LYS A 396 -8.25 15.29 3.96
CA LYS A 396 -7.52 14.06 4.35
C LYS A 396 -8.28 13.25 5.40
N GLN A 397 -8.96 13.90 6.34
CA GLN A 397 -9.80 13.22 7.32
C GLN A 397 -10.99 12.53 6.65
N GLU A 398 -11.63 13.22 5.71
CA GLU A 398 -12.73 12.66 4.90
C GLU A 398 -12.26 11.48 4.06
N ALA A 399 -11.11 11.61 3.37
CA ALA A 399 -10.52 10.51 2.61
C ALA A 399 -10.23 9.29 3.48
N VAL A 400 -9.66 9.46 4.68
CA VAL A 400 -9.41 8.37 5.63
C VAL A 400 -10.72 7.72 6.09
N LYS A 401 -11.76 8.51 6.37
CA LYS A 401 -13.08 8.02 6.79
C LYS A 401 -13.76 7.17 5.71
N LEU A 402 -13.63 7.57 4.45
CA LEU A 402 -14.17 6.84 3.30
C LEU A 402 -13.33 5.59 2.92
N THR A 403 -12.16 5.39 3.55
CA THR A 403 -11.29 4.24 3.23
C THR A 403 -11.62 3.04 4.11
N PRO A 404 -12.00 1.88 3.53
CA PRO A 404 -12.21 0.65 4.28
C PRO A 404 -10.95 0.21 5.05
N GLU A 405 -11.11 -0.42 6.22
CA GLU A 405 -9.98 -0.86 7.07
C GLU A 405 -8.97 -1.77 6.34
N ASN A 406 -9.46 -2.61 5.45
CA ASN A 406 -8.65 -3.60 4.73
C ASN A 406 -8.04 -3.06 3.41
N HIS A 407 -8.23 -1.78 3.10
CA HIS A 407 -7.74 -1.19 1.86
C HIS A 407 -6.24 -0.89 1.95
N SER A 408 -5.45 -1.28 0.93
CA SER A 408 -3.98 -1.09 0.87
C SER A 408 -3.55 0.35 1.15
N ASP A 409 -4.27 1.31 0.57
CA ASP A 409 -3.92 2.73 0.62
C ASP A 409 -4.21 3.40 1.97
N LYS A 410 -4.94 2.74 2.90
CA LYS A 410 -5.34 3.36 4.17
C LYS A 410 -4.13 3.83 4.98
N ALA A 411 -3.10 3.00 5.07
CA ALA A 411 -1.87 3.34 5.75
C ALA A 411 -1.16 4.56 5.12
N GLY A 412 -1.18 4.67 3.79
CA GLY A 412 -0.64 5.83 3.07
C GLY A 412 -1.44 7.12 3.32
N ARG A 413 -2.78 7.03 3.33
CA ARG A 413 -3.67 8.17 3.64
C ARG A 413 -3.50 8.66 5.07
N LEU A 414 -3.41 7.74 6.04
CA LEU A 414 -3.10 8.06 7.45
C LEU A 414 -1.74 8.75 7.60
N GLN A 415 -0.72 8.28 6.87
CA GLN A 415 0.59 8.91 6.87
C GLN A 415 0.54 10.34 6.30
N SER A 416 -0.18 10.55 5.20
CA SER A 416 -0.40 11.88 4.62
C SER A 416 -1.13 12.83 5.58
N LEU A 417 -2.14 12.33 6.29
CA LEU A 417 -2.87 13.10 7.32
C LEU A 417 -1.95 13.50 8.48
N ALA A 418 -1.12 12.56 8.96
CA ALA A 418 -0.16 12.82 10.02
C ALA A 418 0.88 13.89 9.63
N LEU A 419 1.29 13.95 8.36
CA LEU A 419 2.19 14.99 7.87
C LEU A 419 1.54 16.38 7.91
N SER A 420 0.25 16.50 7.56
CA SER A 420 -0.47 17.78 7.66
C SER A 420 -0.65 18.23 9.11
N PHE A 421 -0.93 17.31 10.05
CA PHE A 421 -0.98 17.66 11.47
C PHE A 421 0.39 18.12 11.99
N ARG A 422 1.47 17.47 11.56
CA ARG A 422 2.83 17.93 11.87
C ARG A 422 3.10 19.32 11.31
N ASP A 423 2.69 19.58 10.07
CA ASP A 423 2.90 20.88 9.44
C ASP A 423 2.07 21.98 10.12
N ARG A 424 0.85 21.67 10.61
CA ARG A 424 0.07 22.58 11.47
C ARG A 424 0.74 22.83 12.82
N TYR A 425 1.22 21.76 13.47
CA TYR A 425 1.95 21.87 14.74
C TYR A 425 3.20 22.75 14.60
N ARG A 426 3.96 22.61 13.51
CA ARG A 426 5.15 23.44 13.24
C ARG A 426 4.83 24.93 13.17
N SER A 427 3.60 25.29 12.85
CA SER A 427 3.21 26.68 12.62
C SER A 427 2.44 27.30 13.79
N LEU A 428 1.75 26.49 14.60
CA LEU A 428 0.97 26.98 15.74
C LEU A 428 1.46 26.50 17.11
N GLY A 429 2.29 25.47 17.17
CA GLY A 429 2.80 24.91 18.43
C GLY A 429 1.78 24.14 19.28
N HIS A 430 0.58 23.85 18.77
CA HIS A 430 -0.44 23.10 19.52
C HIS A 430 -0.05 21.63 19.73
N LEU A 431 0.18 21.24 20.99
CA LEU A 431 0.59 19.87 21.34
C LEU A 431 -0.42 18.79 20.91
N GLN A 432 -1.71 19.13 20.81
CA GLN A 432 -2.75 18.20 20.35
C GLN A 432 -2.51 17.73 18.90
N ASP A 433 -1.97 18.60 18.04
CA ASP A 433 -1.66 18.27 16.65
C ASP A 433 -0.50 17.30 16.55
N LEU A 434 0.48 17.45 17.44
CA LEU A 434 1.60 16.51 17.54
C LEU A 434 1.12 15.14 18.05
N GLU A 435 0.23 15.11 19.04
CA GLU A 435 -0.39 13.88 19.54
C GLU A 435 -1.20 13.17 18.44
N ALA A 436 -2.00 13.92 17.66
CA ALA A 436 -2.74 13.40 16.52
C ALA A 436 -1.80 12.84 15.43
N ALA A 437 -0.75 13.60 15.05
CA ALA A 437 0.24 13.15 14.07
C ALA A 437 0.92 11.84 14.49
N LEU A 438 1.27 11.69 15.78
CA LEU A 438 1.86 10.47 16.31
C LEU A 438 0.88 9.29 16.29
N GLN A 439 -0.38 9.52 16.66
CA GLN A 439 -1.41 8.50 16.65
C GLN A 439 -1.61 7.94 15.24
N TYR A 440 -1.81 8.81 14.25
CA TYR A 440 -2.03 8.38 12.86
C TYR A 440 -0.79 7.70 12.26
N LYS A 441 0.43 8.10 12.60
CA LYS A 441 1.64 7.38 12.17
C LYS A 441 1.74 5.98 12.77
N LYS A 442 1.39 5.81 14.04
CA LYS A 442 1.36 4.48 14.68
C LYS A 442 0.34 3.56 14.01
N GLU A 443 -0.84 4.09 13.72
CA GLU A 443 -1.90 3.36 13.03
C GLU A 443 -1.46 2.96 11.61
N ALA A 444 -0.84 3.88 10.87
CA ALA A 444 -0.26 3.58 9.57
C ALA A 444 0.79 2.46 9.63
N VAL A 445 1.71 2.49 10.60
CA VAL A 445 2.71 1.42 10.81
C VAL A 445 2.04 0.09 11.14
N LYS A 446 1.02 0.10 12.01
CA LYS A 446 0.28 -1.12 12.41
C LYS A 446 -0.45 -1.76 11.23
N LEU A 447 -1.02 -0.94 10.34
CA LEU A 447 -1.71 -1.41 9.13
C LEU A 447 -0.75 -1.82 8.01
N THR A 448 0.56 -1.60 8.17
CA THR A 448 1.56 -2.00 7.17
C THR A 448 2.07 -3.42 7.44
N PRO A 449 1.87 -4.38 6.52
CA PRO A 449 2.42 -5.73 6.64
C PRO A 449 3.94 -5.72 6.87
N GLU A 450 4.47 -6.68 7.62
CA GLU A 450 5.92 -6.76 7.94
C GLU A 450 6.80 -6.77 6.68
N ASP A 451 6.33 -7.43 5.61
CA ASP A 451 7.08 -7.61 4.37
C ASP A 451 6.90 -6.45 3.36
N HIS A 452 6.17 -5.39 3.71
CA HIS A 452 5.90 -4.28 2.79
C HIS A 452 7.09 -3.31 2.74
N SER A 453 7.57 -2.98 1.53
CA SER A 453 8.71 -2.08 1.27
C SER A 453 8.64 -0.74 2.01
N ASP A 454 7.45 -0.12 2.04
CA ASP A 454 7.21 1.17 2.72
C ASP A 454 7.30 1.13 4.26
N LYS A 455 7.34 -0.05 4.91
CA LYS A 455 7.33 -0.14 6.38
C LYS A 455 8.55 0.53 7.00
N ALA A 456 9.73 0.30 6.42
CA ALA A 456 10.97 0.95 6.85
C ALA A 456 10.87 2.48 6.75
N GLY A 457 10.33 3.01 5.64
CA GLY A 457 10.10 4.44 5.46
C GLY A 457 9.07 5.02 6.43
N ARG A 458 8.01 4.26 6.77
CA ARG A 458 6.99 4.66 7.76
C ARG A 458 7.56 4.68 9.18
N LEU A 459 8.38 3.69 9.55
CA LEU A 459 9.11 3.65 10.82
C LEU A 459 10.13 4.79 10.91
N GLN A 460 10.87 5.07 9.83
CA GLN A 460 11.79 6.20 9.76
C GLN A 460 11.06 7.55 9.86
N SER A 461 9.92 7.71 9.18
CA SER A 461 9.07 8.90 9.30
C SER A 461 8.50 9.08 10.71
N LEU A 462 8.14 7.98 11.37
CA LEU A 462 7.76 7.99 12.78
C LEU A 462 8.94 8.50 13.61
N ALA A 463 10.17 8.01 13.39
CA ALA A 463 11.40 8.44 14.09
C ALA A 463 11.85 9.89 13.78
N LEU A 464 11.67 10.38 12.56
CA LEU A 464 12.03 11.75 12.15
C LEU A 464 11.13 12.82 12.79
N LEU A 465 9.92 12.47 13.22
CA LEU A 465 9.09 13.35 14.05
C LEU A 465 9.76 13.70 15.40
N TRP A 466 10.83 12.99 15.78
CA TRP A 466 11.47 13.08 17.10
C TRP A 466 12.68 14.02 17.10
N ILE A 467 13.33 14.22 15.95
CA ILE A 467 14.67 14.87 15.87
C ILE A 467 14.58 16.41 15.84
N GLY A 468 13.39 16.99 15.64
CA GLY A 468 13.19 18.44 15.48
C GLY A 468 12.58 19.22 16.65
N HIS A 469 12.42 18.63 17.85
CA HIS A 469 11.68 19.27 18.97
C HIS A 469 12.57 19.60 20.19
N SER A 470 12.09 20.42 21.12
CA SER A 470 12.81 20.73 22.36
C SER A 470 12.99 19.49 23.25
N VAL A 471 14.01 19.49 24.10
CA VAL A 471 14.35 18.38 25.01
C VAL A 471 13.16 18.00 25.92
N SER A 472 12.33 18.97 26.31
CA SER A 472 11.16 18.78 27.16
C SER A 472 10.02 18.00 26.47
N VAL A 473 9.76 18.27 25.19
CA VAL A 473 8.74 17.55 24.40
C VAL A 473 9.20 16.12 24.10
N ARG A 474 10.47 15.94 23.72
CA ARG A 474 11.09 14.61 23.51
C ARG A 474 11.04 13.74 24.78
N ARG A 475 11.30 14.34 25.95
CA ARG A 475 11.28 13.66 27.25
C ARG A 475 9.89 13.14 27.64
N ASN A 476 8.83 13.91 27.38
CA ASN A 476 7.45 13.47 27.65
C ASN A 476 7.00 12.33 26.72
N LEU A 477 7.49 12.31 25.48
CA LEU A 477 7.16 11.29 24.48
C LEU A 477 7.91 9.97 24.71
N LEU A 478 9.20 10.02 25.07
CA LEU A 478 10.00 8.84 25.44
C LEU A 478 9.39 8.05 26.60
N HIS A 479 8.89 8.74 27.62
CA HIS A 479 8.22 8.12 28.77
C HIS A 479 6.89 7.43 28.40
N ARG A 480 6.24 7.83 27.31
CA ARG A 480 4.94 7.27 26.87
C ARG A 480 5.09 6.12 25.85
N LEU A 481 6.30 5.86 25.34
CA LEU A 481 6.52 5.00 24.16
C LEU A 481 7.34 3.72 24.44
N ASP A 482 7.77 3.47 25.68
CA ASP A 482 8.28 2.16 26.13
C ASP A 482 9.45 1.58 25.30
N ILE A 483 10.31 2.43 24.69
CA ILE A 483 11.40 2.01 23.77
C ILE A 483 12.37 0.99 24.40
N SER A 484 12.62 1.11 25.71
CA SER A 484 13.42 0.13 26.48
C SER A 484 12.89 -1.31 26.33
N LYS A 485 11.57 -1.47 26.18
CA LYS A 485 10.92 -2.75 25.98
C LYS A 485 11.16 -3.33 24.59
N ALA A 486 11.15 -2.50 23.54
CA ALA A 486 11.43 -2.93 22.18
C ALA A 486 12.89 -3.41 22.03
N THR A 487 13.85 -2.68 22.62
CA THR A 487 15.25 -3.10 22.68
C THR A 487 15.43 -4.41 23.44
N SER A 488 14.77 -4.56 24.59
CA SER A 488 14.79 -5.77 25.40
C SER A 488 14.22 -7.00 24.65
N THR A 489 13.13 -6.82 23.90
CA THR A 489 12.55 -7.88 23.05
C THR A 489 13.48 -8.28 21.91
N ALA A 490 14.13 -7.31 21.25
CA ALA A 490 15.11 -7.60 20.20
C ALA A 490 16.31 -8.39 20.75
N ILE A 491 16.85 -7.99 21.91
CA ILE A 491 17.94 -8.72 22.58
C ILE A 491 17.54 -10.16 22.88
N LYS A 492 16.31 -10.38 23.41
CA LYS A 492 15.84 -11.72 23.73
C LYS A 492 15.79 -12.63 22.51
N MET A 493 15.32 -12.11 21.38
CA MET A 493 15.28 -12.86 20.12
C MET A 493 16.69 -13.15 19.60
N CYS A 494 17.61 -12.17 19.68
CA CYS A 494 18.97 -12.30 19.18
C CYS A 494 19.83 -13.28 20.00
N ILE A 495 19.66 -13.34 21.33
CA ILE A 495 20.36 -14.33 22.18
C ILE A 495 20.13 -15.77 21.68
N ASN A 496 18.96 -16.07 21.11
CA ASN A 496 18.60 -17.41 20.69
C ASN A 496 18.97 -17.74 19.22
N ILE A 497 19.21 -16.72 18.39
CA ILE A 497 19.26 -16.87 16.92
C ILE A 497 20.59 -16.39 16.33
N SER A 498 21.28 -15.44 16.97
CA SER A 498 22.44 -14.75 16.42
C SER A 498 23.68 -14.85 17.33
N PRO A 499 24.90 -14.68 16.79
CA PRO A 499 26.10 -14.57 17.60
C PRO A 499 25.98 -13.46 18.66
N LEU A 500 26.49 -13.72 19.87
CA LEU A 500 26.38 -12.79 21.00
C LEU A 500 27.07 -11.44 20.74
N THR A 501 28.04 -11.38 19.82
CA THR A 501 28.69 -10.15 19.37
C THR A 501 27.70 -9.18 18.72
N SER A 502 26.83 -9.66 17.82
CA SER A 502 25.76 -8.87 17.21
C SER A 502 24.70 -8.44 18.22
N THR A 503 24.43 -9.28 19.23
CA THR A 503 23.51 -8.94 20.33
C THR A 503 24.04 -7.75 21.15
N VAL A 504 25.36 -7.70 21.41
CA VAL A 504 26.00 -6.56 22.09
C VAL A 504 25.92 -5.29 21.24
N GLU A 505 26.07 -5.40 19.92
CA GLU A 505 25.93 -4.25 19.00
C GLU A 505 24.49 -3.73 18.94
N ILE A 506 23.49 -4.61 18.87
CA ILE A 506 22.05 -4.23 18.91
C ILE A 506 21.71 -3.56 20.24
N LEU A 507 22.29 -4.06 21.33
CA LEU A 507 22.15 -3.46 22.65
C LEU A 507 22.79 -2.06 22.69
N GLU A 508 23.99 -1.89 22.16
CA GLU A 508 24.62 -0.57 22.01
C GLU A 508 23.81 0.32 21.06
N GLN A 509 23.15 -0.19 20.02
CA GLN A 509 22.30 0.62 19.16
C GLN A 509 21.05 1.12 19.89
N GLY A 510 20.39 0.26 20.68
CA GLY A 510 19.24 0.64 21.49
C GLY A 510 19.61 1.56 22.66
N LEU A 511 20.73 1.28 23.31
CA LEU A 511 21.32 2.14 24.34
C LEU A 511 21.79 3.45 23.75
N ALA A 512 22.53 3.48 22.65
CA ALA A 512 22.93 4.69 21.94
C ALA A 512 21.72 5.48 21.50
N THR A 513 20.65 4.88 20.97
CA THR A 513 19.43 5.65 20.63
C THR A 513 18.80 6.31 21.87
N THR A 514 18.86 5.66 23.03
CA THR A 514 18.31 6.15 24.31
C THR A 514 19.25 7.16 25.01
N PHE A 515 20.55 6.88 25.02
CA PHE A 515 21.63 7.65 25.61
C PHE A 515 22.04 8.82 24.72
N GLN A 516 22.13 8.69 23.40
CA GLN A 516 22.30 9.82 22.48
C GLN A 516 21.13 10.81 22.52
N GLN A 517 20.01 10.41 23.15
CA GLN A 517 18.87 11.28 23.48
C GLN A 517 18.91 11.82 24.92
N MET A 518 19.52 11.12 25.89
CA MET A 518 19.66 11.57 27.30
C MET A 518 21.03 12.24 27.64
N LEU A 519 22.11 11.86 26.97
CA LEU A 519 23.50 12.34 27.07
C LEU A 519 23.82 13.48 26.09
N GLN A 520 22.85 14.10 25.41
CA GLN A 520 23.08 15.43 24.79
C GLN A 520 23.40 16.53 25.83
N LEU A 521 23.57 16.15 27.10
CA LEU A 521 23.96 16.99 28.22
C LEU A 521 25.28 16.58 28.88
N LYS A 522 25.93 15.49 28.46
CA LYS A 522 27.34 15.25 28.83
C LYS A 522 28.17 15.15 27.57
N THR A 523 28.92 16.22 27.40
CA THR A 523 29.95 16.54 26.42
C THR A 523 31.02 15.45 26.41
N ALA A 524 30.73 14.29 25.81
CA ALA A 524 31.75 13.33 25.40
C ALA A 524 32.44 13.91 24.15
N VAL A 525 33.24 14.94 24.38
CA VAL A 525 34.05 15.58 23.35
C VAL A 525 35.51 15.15 23.45
N ASP A 526 35.75 14.10 24.23
CA ASP A 526 37.06 13.53 24.46
C ASP A 526 37.62 13.02 23.12
N GLY A 527 38.70 13.65 22.66
CA GLY A 527 39.35 13.33 21.39
C GLY A 527 39.00 14.24 20.20
N LEU A 528 38.13 15.25 20.37
CA LEU A 528 37.93 16.29 19.35
C LEU A 528 38.87 17.49 19.57
N PRO A 529 39.24 18.22 18.50
CA PRO A 529 39.90 19.52 18.62
C PRO A 529 39.06 20.52 19.44
N ASP A 530 39.73 21.35 20.26
CA ASP A 530 39.09 22.27 21.21
C ASP A 530 38.05 23.22 20.57
N GLU A 531 38.28 23.64 19.34
CA GLU A 531 37.37 24.52 18.60
C GLU A 531 36.03 23.83 18.26
N GLN A 532 36.10 22.59 17.75
CA GLN A 532 34.90 21.79 17.45
C GLN A 532 34.19 21.39 18.73
N ALA A 533 34.95 21.12 19.79
CA ALA A 533 34.44 20.83 21.12
C ALA A 533 33.57 21.96 21.67
N GLN A 534 34.10 23.17 21.60
CA GLN A 534 33.44 24.36 22.13
C GLN A 534 32.22 24.74 21.31
N LYS A 535 32.32 24.71 19.97
CA LYS A 535 31.19 24.96 19.07
C LYS A 535 30.05 23.95 19.24
N PHE A 536 30.39 22.67 19.41
CA PHE A 536 29.40 21.63 19.68
C PHE A 536 28.70 21.82 21.05
N LYS A 537 29.46 22.23 22.08
CA LYS A 537 28.93 22.57 23.41
C LYS A 537 27.97 23.77 23.35
N GLU A 538 28.35 24.83 22.66
CA GLU A 538 27.56 26.05 22.52
C GLU A 538 26.24 25.79 21.77
N LEU A 539 26.28 25.10 20.62
CA LEU A 539 25.07 24.74 19.88
C LEU A 539 24.15 23.82 20.69
N SER A 540 24.73 22.89 21.45
CA SER A 540 23.95 21.99 22.32
C SER A 540 23.31 22.74 23.51
N MET A 541 23.98 23.77 24.06
CA MET A 541 23.43 24.63 25.11
C MET A 541 22.34 25.57 24.59
N LYS A 542 22.48 26.15 23.39
CA LYS A 542 21.44 26.98 22.76
C LYS A 542 20.14 26.20 22.55
N LEU A 543 20.24 24.93 22.15
CA LEU A 543 19.09 24.02 22.08
C LEU A 543 18.46 23.68 23.44
N TYR A 544 19.15 23.93 24.54
CA TYR A 544 18.69 23.66 25.90
C TYR A 544 17.93 24.85 26.51
N THR A 545 18.35 26.08 26.23
CA THR A 545 17.84 27.29 26.89
C THR A 545 16.75 28.03 26.12
N GLU A 546 16.72 27.95 24.78
CA GLU A 546 15.77 28.71 23.96
C GLU A 546 14.71 27.79 23.32
N GLY A 547 13.47 27.93 23.76
CA GLY A 547 12.30 27.34 23.11
C GLY A 547 11.63 28.32 22.15
N SER A 548 12.38 28.91 21.21
CA SER A 548 11.85 29.87 20.23
C SER A 548 12.19 29.51 18.77
N ASP A 549 11.56 30.23 17.83
CA ASP A 549 11.43 29.98 16.38
C ASP A 549 12.72 29.65 15.60
N ASP A 550 13.90 29.91 16.14
CA ASP A 550 15.20 29.68 15.47
C ASP A 550 15.83 28.29 15.77
N SER A 551 15.08 27.42 16.46
CA SER A 551 15.55 26.09 16.88
C SER A 551 16.05 25.21 15.71
N MET A 552 15.47 25.37 14.51
CA MET A 552 15.78 24.50 13.36
C MET A 552 17.09 24.89 12.67
N SER A 553 17.43 26.18 12.63
CA SER A 553 18.73 26.68 12.16
C SER A 553 19.87 26.12 13.01
N ILE A 554 19.69 26.15 14.34
CA ILE A 554 20.66 25.65 15.31
C ILE A 554 20.81 24.11 15.22
N VAL A 555 19.72 23.37 14.97
CA VAL A 555 19.78 21.92 14.74
C VAL A 555 20.55 21.60 13.45
N ASN A 556 20.31 22.32 12.36
CA ASN A 556 21.03 22.09 11.10
C ASN A 556 22.52 22.39 11.27
N GLN A 557 22.89 23.53 11.86
CA GLN A 557 24.28 23.88 12.17
C GLN A 557 24.98 22.82 13.04
N ARG A 558 24.24 22.22 13.98
CA ARG A 558 24.76 21.14 14.82
C ARG A 558 24.93 19.84 14.04
N ASN A 559 24.02 19.51 13.13
CA ASN A 559 24.14 18.31 12.28
C ASN A 559 25.28 18.44 11.27
N ASP A 560 25.44 19.60 10.65
CA ASP A 560 26.55 19.90 9.74
C ASP A 560 27.90 19.75 10.47
N LEU A 561 27.99 20.28 11.70
CA LEU A 561 29.17 20.13 12.53
C LEU A 561 29.45 18.65 12.90
N ILE A 562 28.41 17.85 13.15
CA ILE A 562 28.56 16.40 13.39
C ILE A 562 29.12 15.70 12.14
N GLU A 563 28.65 16.06 10.95
CA GLU A 563 29.17 15.50 9.70
C GLU A 563 30.63 15.92 9.45
N GLU A 564 30.99 17.16 9.76
CA GLU A 564 32.39 17.62 9.70
C GLU A 564 33.30 16.85 10.67
N ILE A 565 32.84 16.64 11.90
CA ILE A 565 33.56 15.84 12.90
C ILE A 565 33.76 14.40 12.39
N ARG A 566 32.73 13.81 11.76
CA ARG A 566 32.79 12.43 11.23
C ARG A 566 33.71 12.26 10.03
N LYS A 567 34.08 13.34 9.32
CA LYS A 567 35.08 13.27 8.24
C LYS A 567 36.50 13.02 8.77
N GLN A 568 36.73 13.18 10.07
CA GLN A 568 38.03 12.93 10.68
C GLN A 568 38.21 11.43 11.00
N PRO A 569 39.37 10.82 10.66
CA PRO A 569 39.61 9.39 10.90
C PRO A 569 39.47 8.96 12.38
N SER A 570 39.85 9.85 13.31
CA SER A 570 39.75 9.62 14.76
C SER A 570 38.32 9.74 15.31
N SER A 571 37.38 10.27 14.53
CA SER A 571 36.02 10.61 14.98
C SER A 571 34.94 10.18 13.99
N GLN A 572 35.25 9.25 13.08
CA GLN A 572 34.32 8.70 12.09
C GLN A 572 33.04 8.09 12.71
N PHE A 573 33.13 7.62 13.95
CA PHE A 573 31.99 7.07 14.72
C PHE A 573 31.41 8.04 15.74
N PHE A 574 31.72 9.34 15.64
CA PHE A 574 31.21 10.35 16.56
C PHE A 574 29.67 10.34 16.57
N LEU A 575 29.08 10.07 17.73
CA LEU A 575 27.64 9.90 17.92
C LEU A 575 27.01 8.83 16.99
N LEU A 576 27.73 7.76 16.67
CA LEU A 576 27.19 6.56 16.03
C LEU A 576 27.34 5.36 16.97
N PRO A 577 26.49 4.31 16.82
CA PRO A 577 26.67 3.06 17.53
C PRO A 577 28.06 2.49 17.26
N LYS A 578 28.77 2.11 18.32
CA LYS A 578 30.10 1.50 18.20
C LYS A 578 29.97 0.04 17.76
N SER A 579 30.90 -0.42 16.93
CA SER A 579 31.03 -1.85 16.60
C SER A 579 31.49 -2.64 17.82
N TYR A 580 31.24 -3.95 17.82
CA TYR A 580 31.72 -4.86 18.86
C TYR A 580 33.24 -4.78 19.04
N SER A 581 33.99 -4.66 17.94
CA SER A 581 35.45 -4.52 17.95
C SER A 581 35.96 -3.27 18.71
N ALA A 582 35.15 -2.21 18.75
CA ALA A 582 35.43 -1.01 19.54
C ALA A 582 34.90 -1.12 20.98
N LEU A 583 33.75 -1.79 21.17
CA LEU A 583 33.12 -2.00 22.48
C LEU A 583 33.92 -2.98 23.35
N CYS A 584 34.46 -4.05 22.77
CA CYS A 584 35.22 -5.06 23.52
C CYS A 584 36.52 -4.50 24.11
N GLN A 585 37.05 -3.39 23.58
CA GLN A 585 38.20 -2.69 24.16
C GLN A 585 37.92 -2.15 25.57
N ALA A 586 36.65 -1.91 25.94
CA ALA A 586 36.28 -1.56 27.31
C ALA A 586 36.62 -2.68 28.32
N ALA A 587 36.74 -3.93 27.84
CA ALA A 587 37.14 -5.07 28.65
C ALA A 587 38.67 -5.26 28.78
N GLN A 588 39.49 -4.31 28.30
CA GLN A 588 40.96 -4.35 28.46
C GLN A 588 41.40 -4.35 29.93
N GLN A 589 40.67 -3.65 30.80
CA GLN A 589 41.00 -3.48 32.21
C GLN A 589 40.25 -4.44 33.15
N GLY A 590 39.47 -5.37 32.59
CA GLY A 590 38.66 -6.34 33.34
C GLY A 590 37.35 -6.69 32.63
N PRO A 591 36.63 -7.73 33.10
CA PRO A 591 35.42 -8.19 32.45
C PRO A 591 34.29 -7.16 32.54
N VAL A 592 33.54 -6.98 31.43
CA VAL A 592 32.37 -6.13 31.34
C VAL A 592 31.11 -6.99 31.35
N VAL A 593 30.15 -6.67 32.21
CA VAL A 593 28.88 -7.40 32.33
C VAL A 593 27.73 -6.49 31.92
N ILE A 594 26.92 -6.96 30.98
CA ILE A 594 25.76 -6.25 30.45
C ILE A 594 24.50 -7.01 30.89
N LEU A 595 23.56 -6.32 31.54
CA LEU A 595 22.34 -6.92 32.07
C LEU A 595 21.13 -6.51 31.21
N ASN A 596 20.30 -7.49 30.83
CA ASN A 596 19.04 -7.30 30.13
C ASN A 596 17.87 -7.86 30.95
N SER A 597 16.72 -7.18 30.89
CA SER A 597 15.49 -7.62 31.56
C SER A 597 14.33 -7.66 30.58
N HIS A 598 13.75 -8.85 30.37
CA HIS A 598 12.60 -9.08 29.49
C HIS A 598 11.49 -9.83 30.25
N LYS A 599 10.25 -9.81 29.72
CA LYS A 599 9.10 -10.50 30.33
C LYS A 599 9.28 -12.02 30.44
N GLU A 600 10.05 -12.60 29.53
CA GLU A 600 10.26 -14.05 29.43
C GLU A 600 11.51 -14.54 30.17
N SER A 601 12.58 -13.73 30.22
CA SER A 601 13.79 -14.02 30.97
C SER A 601 14.59 -12.75 31.26
N CYS A 602 15.39 -12.78 32.32
CA CYS A 602 16.44 -11.80 32.55
C CYS A 602 17.78 -12.46 32.24
N ASP A 603 18.65 -11.74 31.55
CA ASP A 603 19.86 -12.30 30.93
C ASP A 603 21.06 -11.37 31.17
N GLY A 604 22.23 -11.97 31.29
CA GLY A 604 23.53 -11.28 31.37
C GLY A 604 24.41 -11.67 30.20
N ILE A 605 25.15 -10.71 29.65
CA ILE A 605 26.20 -10.95 28.65
C ILE A 605 27.53 -10.46 29.23
N ILE A 606 28.52 -11.33 29.27
CA ILE A 606 29.84 -11.09 29.86
C ILE A 606 30.88 -11.02 28.75
N ILE A 607 31.63 -9.93 28.68
CA ILE A 607 32.80 -9.77 27.81
C ILE A 607 34.03 -9.86 28.71
N LEU A 608 34.82 -10.94 28.57
CA LEU A 608 35.95 -11.20 29.46
C LEU A 608 37.17 -10.34 29.13
N ASN A 609 37.54 -10.30 27.85
CA ASN A 609 38.61 -9.48 27.31
C ASN A 609 38.35 -9.19 25.81
N PRO A 610 39.09 -8.26 25.18
CA PRO A 610 38.87 -7.88 23.78
C PRO A 610 39.09 -9.01 22.75
N ALA A 611 39.79 -10.07 23.13
CA ALA A 611 40.14 -11.21 22.27
C ALA A 611 39.21 -12.44 22.44
N SER A 612 38.28 -12.39 23.40
CA SER A 612 37.34 -13.49 23.70
C SER A 612 35.94 -13.19 23.20
N ASP A 613 35.21 -14.23 22.78
CA ASP A 613 33.79 -14.12 22.49
C ASP A 613 32.96 -13.86 23.76
N PRO A 614 31.84 -13.12 23.67
CA PRO A 614 30.96 -12.89 24.81
C PRO A 614 30.32 -14.19 25.33
N VAL A 615 30.08 -14.25 26.63
CA VAL A 615 29.43 -15.37 27.30
C VAL A 615 28.06 -14.96 27.82
N HIS A 616 27.04 -15.77 27.55
CA HIS A 616 25.68 -15.54 28.05
C HIS A 616 25.44 -16.23 29.42
N VAL A 617 24.69 -15.57 30.28
CA VAL A 617 24.26 -16.07 31.60
C VAL A 617 22.75 -15.82 31.75
N ALA A 618 21.97 -16.87 31.87
CA ALA A 618 20.53 -16.75 32.15
C ALA A 618 20.26 -16.64 33.66
N PHE A 619 19.46 -15.65 34.07
CA PHE A 619 19.02 -15.48 35.45
C PHE A 619 17.65 -16.13 35.66
N SER A 620 17.59 -17.46 35.64
CA SER A 620 16.33 -18.23 35.66
C SER A 620 15.40 -17.94 36.83
N ASN A 621 15.94 -17.44 37.95
CA ASN A 621 15.18 -17.10 39.16
C ASN A 621 14.81 -15.61 39.26
N VAL A 622 15.09 -14.82 38.22
CA VAL A 622 14.84 -13.37 38.18
C VAL A 622 13.80 -13.05 37.12
N THR A 623 12.62 -12.59 37.54
CA THR A 623 11.55 -12.14 36.65
C THR A 623 11.47 -10.61 36.59
N LEU A 624 10.93 -10.08 35.48
CA LEU A 624 10.75 -8.64 35.30
C LEU A 624 9.87 -8.02 36.39
N ASP A 625 8.81 -8.72 36.81
CA ASP A 625 7.91 -8.26 37.88
C ASP A 625 8.63 -8.18 39.24
N LEU A 626 9.54 -9.13 39.50
CA LEU A 626 10.35 -9.14 40.71
C LEU A 626 11.34 -7.96 40.72
N LEU A 627 12.02 -7.70 39.60
CA LEU A 627 12.88 -6.53 39.43
C LEU A 627 12.10 -5.22 39.60
N HIS A 628 10.90 -5.13 39.04
CA HIS A 628 10.03 -3.96 39.18
C HIS A 628 9.68 -3.74 40.66
N SER A 629 9.29 -4.80 41.38
CA SER A 629 8.94 -4.70 42.81
C SER A 629 10.11 -4.20 43.67
N HIS A 630 11.34 -4.67 43.42
CA HIS A 630 12.54 -4.17 44.10
C HIS A 630 12.84 -2.70 43.78
N SER A 631 12.65 -2.28 42.53
CA SER A 631 12.85 -0.88 42.13
C SER A 631 11.94 0.07 42.89
N VAL A 632 10.70 -0.34 43.18
CA VAL A 632 9.72 0.45 43.94
C VAL A 632 10.14 0.59 45.40
N VAL A 633 10.62 -0.49 46.01
CA VAL A 633 11.14 -0.46 47.39
C VAL A 633 12.35 0.46 47.50
N LEU A 634 13.28 0.37 46.53
CA LEU A 634 14.48 1.23 46.49
C LEU A 634 14.12 2.72 46.34
N LYS A 635 13.16 3.06 45.46
CA LYS A 635 12.65 4.44 45.32
C LYS A 635 12.06 4.97 46.64
N GLY A 636 11.34 4.14 47.37
CA GLY A 636 10.80 4.48 48.69
C GLY A 636 11.86 4.69 49.77
N LEU A 637 13.00 3.98 49.70
CA LEU A 637 14.13 4.13 50.63
C LEU A 637 14.97 5.39 50.34
N CYS A 638 15.10 5.77 49.08
CA CYS A 638 15.82 6.97 48.64
C CYS A 638 15.01 8.28 48.76
N GLY A 639 13.99 8.32 49.63
CA GLY A 639 13.26 9.56 49.96
C GLY A 639 12.24 10.06 48.92
N HIS A 640 11.95 9.28 47.88
CA HIS A 640 10.98 9.70 46.86
C HIS A 640 9.57 9.15 47.18
N GLN A 641 8.65 10.03 47.58
CA GLN A 641 7.25 9.64 47.82
C GLN A 641 6.55 9.28 46.50
N VAL A 642 6.45 7.98 46.21
CA VAL A 642 5.51 7.48 45.20
C VAL A 642 4.13 7.43 45.85
N ARG A 643 3.26 8.40 45.54
CA ARG A 643 1.84 8.34 45.90
C ARG A 643 1.17 7.22 45.09
N GLY A 644 1.00 6.05 45.70
CA GLY A 644 0.12 5.00 45.21
C GLY A 644 0.71 3.60 45.29
N GLN A 645 -0.12 2.68 45.76
CA GLN A 645 -0.04 1.22 45.68
C GLN A 645 0.68 0.47 46.83
N SER A 646 -0.15 0.04 47.78
CA SER A 646 0.14 -0.81 48.93
C SER A 646 0.17 -2.32 48.60
N ALA A 647 0.35 -2.71 47.33
CA ALA A 647 0.23 -4.11 46.87
C ALA A 647 1.59 -4.81 46.62
N SER A 648 2.61 -4.07 46.19
CA SER A 648 3.89 -4.62 45.68
C SER A 648 4.86 -5.11 46.77
N THR A 649 4.66 -4.75 48.04
CA THR A 649 5.49 -5.25 49.16
C THR A 649 5.16 -6.67 49.60
N ARG A 650 4.05 -7.26 49.17
CA ARG A 650 3.64 -8.63 49.58
C ARG A 650 4.45 -9.73 48.90
N LEU A 651 4.96 -9.50 47.69
CA LEU A 651 5.69 -10.50 46.89
C LEU A 651 7.00 -11.00 47.54
N PHE A 652 7.54 -10.25 48.51
CA PHE A 652 8.77 -10.57 49.22
C PHE A 652 8.58 -11.12 50.64
N GLY A 653 7.33 -11.35 51.08
CA GLY A 653 7.08 -11.75 52.47
C GLY A 653 7.42 -10.65 53.50
N TYR A 654 7.65 -9.40 53.07
CA TYR A 654 7.82 -8.27 53.99
C TYR A 654 6.53 -8.05 54.78
N LYS A 655 6.48 -8.56 56.01
CA LYS A 655 5.39 -8.27 56.95
C LYS A 655 5.31 -6.74 57.14
N LYS A 656 4.11 -6.20 56.98
CA LYS A 656 3.82 -4.77 57.11
C LYS A 656 4.33 -4.28 58.47
N GLY A 657 5.32 -3.38 58.47
CA GLY A 657 5.69 -2.58 59.64
C GLY A 657 6.85 -3.06 60.53
N LEU A 658 7.60 -4.12 60.19
CA LEU A 658 8.63 -4.67 61.11
C LEU A 658 10.10 -4.52 60.68
N LEU A 659 10.39 -4.05 59.46
CA LEU A 659 11.78 -3.93 58.99
C LEU A 659 12.14 -2.46 58.77
N SER A 660 13.21 -2.04 59.43
CA SER A 660 13.86 -0.75 59.25
C SER A 660 14.33 -0.56 57.81
N SER A 661 14.53 0.71 57.40
CA SER A 661 15.08 1.03 56.08
C SER A 661 16.42 0.34 55.82
N LYS A 662 17.23 0.13 56.87
CA LYS A 662 18.50 -0.61 56.80
C LYS A 662 18.30 -2.09 56.50
N GLU A 663 17.32 -2.75 57.13
CA GLU A 663 17.07 -4.18 56.89
C GLU A 663 16.44 -4.44 55.52
N LYS A 664 15.56 -3.55 55.03
CA LYS A 664 15.04 -3.62 53.66
C LYS A 664 16.15 -3.48 52.62
N PHE A 665 17.13 -2.61 52.89
CA PHE A 665 18.29 -2.43 52.04
C PHE A 665 19.21 -3.64 52.08
N ALA A 666 19.50 -4.17 53.28
CA ALA A 666 20.32 -5.37 53.47
C ALA A 666 19.73 -6.59 52.76
N ASN A 667 18.42 -6.84 52.91
CA ASN A 667 17.74 -7.95 52.24
C ASN A 667 17.74 -7.81 50.71
N MET A 668 17.74 -6.59 50.19
CA MET A 668 17.85 -6.36 48.73
C MET A 668 19.27 -6.65 48.23
N LEU A 669 20.30 -6.29 48.99
CA LEU A 669 21.68 -6.61 48.66
C LEU A 669 21.93 -8.12 48.71
N ASP A 670 21.38 -8.81 49.71
CA ASP A 670 21.43 -10.27 49.82
C ASP A 670 20.76 -10.93 48.59
N TRP A 671 19.56 -10.48 48.22
CA TRP A 671 18.87 -10.99 47.04
C TRP A 671 19.66 -10.78 45.73
N LEU A 672 20.19 -9.57 45.51
CA LEU A 672 21.01 -9.24 44.33
C LEU A 672 22.28 -10.11 44.28
N TRP A 673 22.89 -10.34 45.44
CA TRP A 673 24.05 -11.20 45.56
C TRP A 673 23.72 -12.62 45.11
N THR A 674 22.72 -13.26 45.73
CA THR A 674 22.37 -14.66 45.48
C THR A 674 21.87 -14.91 44.05
N HIS A 675 21.11 -13.99 43.46
CA HIS A 675 20.38 -14.27 42.21
C HIS A 675 21.07 -13.73 40.96
N ILE A 676 21.97 -12.75 41.09
CA ILE A 676 22.64 -12.10 39.95
C ILE A 676 24.16 -12.18 40.11
N VAL A 677 24.71 -11.63 41.20
CA VAL A 677 26.17 -11.49 41.36
C VAL A 677 26.86 -12.85 41.51
N GLU A 678 26.28 -13.77 42.28
CA GLU A 678 26.84 -15.11 42.50
C GLU A 678 26.88 -15.94 41.20
N LEU A 679 25.84 -15.84 40.37
CA LEU A 679 25.81 -16.52 39.07
C LEU A 679 26.88 -15.96 38.13
N VAL A 680 26.96 -14.63 38.01
CA VAL A 680 28.00 -13.96 37.22
C VAL A 680 29.40 -14.35 37.70
N TYR A 681 29.61 -14.37 39.02
CA TYR A 681 30.89 -14.75 39.61
C TYR A 681 31.26 -16.21 39.33
N LYS A 682 30.32 -17.15 39.46
CA LYS A 682 30.53 -18.57 39.13
C LYS A 682 30.91 -18.74 37.65
N THR A 683 30.24 -18.02 36.74
CA THR A 683 30.57 -18.04 35.31
C THR A 683 31.95 -17.43 35.03
N LEU A 684 32.31 -16.31 35.68
CA LEU A 684 33.65 -15.74 35.56
C LEU A 684 34.75 -16.71 36.02
N LYS A 685 34.49 -17.47 37.10
CA LYS A 685 35.41 -18.48 37.62
C LYS A 685 35.52 -19.71 36.72
N SER A 686 34.44 -20.12 36.05
CA SER A 686 34.46 -21.30 35.17
C SER A 686 35.13 -21.04 33.82
N VAL A 687 35.10 -19.80 33.33
CA VAL A 687 35.64 -19.46 32.00
C VAL A 687 37.10 -18.97 32.06
N SER A 688 37.67 -18.75 33.26
CA SER A 688 39.05 -18.31 33.41
C SER A 688 39.77 -19.03 34.56
N GLU A 689 40.78 -19.85 34.25
CA GLU A 689 41.72 -20.39 35.24
C GLU A 689 42.74 -19.33 35.74
N ASN A 690 42.90 -18.17 35.06
CA ASN A 690 44.00 -17.22 35.32
C ASN A 690 43.61 -15.86 35.96
N ILE A 691 42.34 -15.54 36.21
CA ILE A 691 41.94 -14.26 36.83
C ILE A 691 42.08 -14.26 38.37
N CYS A 692 42.37 -15.40 38.99
CA CYS A 692 42.50 -15.53 40.46
C CYS A 692 43.60 -14.63 41.09
N SER A 693 44.52 -14.06 40.32
CA SER A 693 45.52 -13.09 40.84
C SER A 693 45.01 -11.64 40.92
N PHE A 694 43.94 -11.28 40.19
CA PHE A 694 43.43 -9.90 40.13
C PHE A 694 42.18 -9.63 40.98
N LEU A 695 41.46 -10.67 41.44
CA LEU A 695 40.13 -10.51 42.05
C LEU A 695 40.04 -10.67 43.58
N VAL A 696 41.15 -10.72 44.32
CA VAL A 696 41.07 -10.91 45.80
C VAL A 696 40.64 -9.63 46.55
N SER A 697 40.75 -8.45 45.93
CA SER A 697 40.30 -7.16 46.46
C SER A 697 39.06 -6.51 45.77
N PRO A 698 38.65 -6.81 44.51
CA PRO A 698 37.55 -6.11 43.82
C PRO A 698 36.16 -6.76 43.90
N ILE A 699 35.94 -7.87 44.63
CA ILE A 699 34.61 -8.52 44.69
C ILE A 699 33.54 -7.58 45.25
N VAL A 700 33.91 -6.77 46.25
CA VAL A 700 33.05 -5.70 46.79
C VAL A 700 32.77 -4.66 45.71
N HIS A 701 33.78 -4.21 44.95
CA HIS A 701 33.62 -3.24 43.87
C HIS A 701 32.76 -3.74 42.70
N LEU A 702 32.85 -5.02 42.33
CA LEU A 702 32.01 -5.63 41.30
C LEU A 702 30.54 -5.70 41.74
N ALA A 703 30.29 -6.07 43.00
CA ALA A 703 28.96 -6.03 43.60
C ALA A 703 28.40 -4.59 43.66
N TRP A 704 29.23 -3.60 44.02
CA TRP A 704 28.84 -2.17 44.01
C TRP A 704 28.62 -1.62 42.60
N HIS A 705 29.37 -2.06 41.59
CA HIS A 705 29.20 -1.65 40.20
C HIS A 705 27.98 -2.29 39.54
N LEU A 706 27.74 -3.58 39.77
CA LEU A 706 26.51 -4.26 39.33
C LEU A 706 25.29 -3.72 40.08
N TRP A 707 25.45 -3.36 41.36
CA TRP A 707 24.44 -2.64 42.14
C TRP A 707 24.16 -1.26 41.57
N TRP A 708 25.19 -0.47 41.22
CA TRP A 708 25.03 0.83 40.56
C TRP A 708 24.38 0.69 39.19
N GLN A 709 24.75 -0.30 38.38
CA GLN A 709 24.15 -0.54 37.06
C GLN A 709 22.70 -1.03 37.15
N ALA A 710 22.37 -1.90 38.11
CA ALA A 710 21.00 -2.33 38.38
C ALA A 710 20.16 -1.19 38.98
N MET A 711 20.75 -0.34 39.84
CA MET A 711 20.13 0.90 40.30
C MET A 711 19.89 1.84 39.12
N VAL A 712 20.88 2.11 38.29
CA VAL A 712 20.79 3.00 37.12
C VAL A 712 19.74 2.47 36.13
N ALA A 713 19.72 1.17 35.83
CA ALA A 713 18.72 0.55 34.97
C ALA A 713 17.28 0.68 35.54
N SER A 714 17.12 0.66 36.86
CA SER A 714 15.83 0.80 37.54
C SER A 714 15.43 2.27 37.86
N TYR A 715 16.41 3.17 37.98
CA TYR A 715 16.24 4.61 38.18
C TYR A 715 15.98 5.35 36.86
N TRP A 716 16.62 4.92 35.76
CA TRP A 716 16.46 5.54 34.44
C TRP A 716 15.09 5.27 33.80
N GLY A 717 14.32 4.33 34.35
CA GLY A 717 12.94 4.10 33.94
C GLY A 717 12.00 5.26 34.25
N ILE A 718 12.25 6.11 35.26
CA ILE A 718 11.38 7.24 35.62
C ILE A 718 12.19 8.24 36.47
N TYR A 719 12.55 9.45 35.99
CA TYR A 719 12.62 10.63 36.89
C TYR A 719 12.62 12.00 36.19
N ARG A 720 11.92 12.96 36.84
CA ARG A 720 12.09 14.42 36.75
C ARG A 720 13.39 14.85 37.46
N THR A 721 13.90 16.02 37.08
CA THR A 721 15.16 16.67 37.51
C THR A 721 15.46 16.65 39.03
N PRO A 722 16.73 16.48 39.45
CA PRO A 722 17.16 16.86 40.79
C PRO A 722 17.41 18.38 40.80
N SER A 723 16.54 19.12 41.46
CA SER A 723 16.92 20.40 42.06
C SER A 723 17.76 20.09 43.30
N ALA A 724 18.98 20.64 43.32
CA ALA A 724 19.83 20.92 44.48
C ALA A 724 19.63 20.05 45.74
N CYS A 725 20.58 19.16 46.01
CA CYS A 725 21.20 18.99 47.33
C CYS A 725 22.28 17.92 47.25
N MET A 726 23.55 18.33 47.39
CA MET A 726 24.55 17.45 48.00
C MET A 726 24.11 17.16 49.44
N PRO A 727 24.44 15.97 49.95
CA PRO A 727 25.24 15.98 51.17
C PRO A 727 26.49 15.11 51.02
N THR A 728 27.54 15.61 51.66
CA THR A 728 28.83 14.96 51.97
C THR A 728 28.71 13.55 52.50
#